data_AF-A0AAW3HW36-F1
#
_entry.id   AF-A0AAW3HW36-F1
#
_cell.length_a   1.000
_cell.length_b   1.000
_cell.length_c   1.000
_cell.angle_alpha   90.00
_cell.angle_beta   90.00
_cell.angle_gamma   90.00
#
_symmetry.space_group_name_H-M   'P 1'
#
loop_
_entity.id
_entity.type
_entity.pdbx_description
1 polymer ?
#
loop_
_entity_poly.entity_id
_entity_poly.type
_entity_poly.pdbx_seq_one_letter_code
_entity_poly.pdbx_strand_id
1 'polypeptide(L)'
;DGEGGTSTATLTVTITGTNDTPILTPGVTLGDQANDDGQAITPVDVSKQFSDVDTGDTLTYSATGLPPGLSIDTTTGIISGTLDNSASQGGAQGVYAITITATDESGASVSQDFSWDVKNPAPTAVDDDGATNQGASLNVNAQDGVLANDTDPDSDTLTVSQVNGQAASVGAAVAGSNGGTFTLNADGSYSFNPGSTFNNLPANQTATSSITYTVSDGEGGTSTATLTVTITGTNDTPILTPGVTLGDQANDDGQAITPVDVSKQFSDVDTGDTLTYSATGLPPGLSIDPTTGIISGTLDNSASQGGAQGVYAITITATDESGASVSQDFSWDVKNPAPTAVDDDGATNQGASLNVNAQDGVLANDTDPDSDTLTVSQVNGQAASVGAAVTGSNGGTFTLNADGSYSFNPGSTFNNLPANQTATSSITYTVSDGEGGTSTATLTVTITGTNDTPILTPGVTLGDQANDDGQAITPVDVSKQFSDVDTGDTLTYSATGLPPGLNIDPTTGIISGTLDNSASQGGAQGVYAITITATDESGASVSQDFSWDVKNPAPTAVDDDGATNQGASLNVNAQDGVLANDTDPDSDTLTVSQVNGQAASVGAAVAGSNGGTFTLNADGSYSFNPGSTFNNLPANQTATSSITYTVSDGEGGTSTATLTVTITGTND
;
A
#
# COMPACT_ATOMS: atom_id res chain seq x y z
N ASP A 1 127.56 106.46 -73.36
CA ASP A 1 128.81 107.19 -73.08
C ASP A 1 128.79 108.50 -73.85
N GLY A 2 129.72 109.41 -73.56
CA GLY A 2 129.74 110.80 -74.05
C GLY A 2 129.96 111.00 -75.55
N GLU A 3 129.77 109.96 -76.38
CA GLU A 3 129.74 109.98 -77.86
C GLU A 3 128.42 109.39 -78.41
N GLY A 4 127.40 109.16 -77.57
CA GLY A 4 126.05 108.81 -78.01
C GLY A 4 125.62 107.34 -77.83
N GLY A 5 126.35 106.49 -77.10
CA GLY A 5 125.85 105.18 -76.70
C GLY A 5 124.92 105.25 -75.48
N THR A 6 123.72 104.67 -75.52
CA THR A 6 122.87 104.47 -74.32
C THR A 6 122.59 102.98 -74.09
N SER A 7 122.54 102.60 -72.82
CA SER A 7 122.13 101.27 -72.34
C SER A 7 120.96 101.45 -71.38
N THR A 8 119.95 100.61 -71.50
CA THR A 8 118.79 100.56 -70.60
C THR A 8 118.91 99.37 -69.65
N ALA A 9 118.62 99.61 -68.36
CA ALA A 9 118.39 98.57 -67.38
C ALA A 9 116.93 98.64 -66.94
N THR A 10 116.27 97.49 -66.85
CA THR A 10 114.88 97.37 -66.36
C THR A 10 114.90 97.12 -64.85
N LEU A 11 114.23 97.98 -64.08
CA LEU A 11 113.90 97.72 -62.69
C LEU A 11 112.62 96.88 -62.65
N THR A 12 112.71 95.65 -62.15
CA THR A 12 111.54 94.87 -61.77
C THR A 12 111.33 95.10 -60.27
N VAL A 13 110.18 95.67 -59.90
CA VAL A 13 109.73 95.72 -58.51
C VAL A 13 108.73 94.58 -58.33
N THR A 14 109.11 93.60 -57.53
CA THR A 14 108.18 92.57 -57.07
C THR A 14 107.44 93.12 -55.85
N ILE A 15 106.12 93.26 -55.93
CA ILE A 15 105.28 93.49 -54.76
C ILE A 15 104.80 92.11 -54.28
N THR A 16 105.19 91.71 -53.09
CA THR A 16 104.59 90.57 -52.38
C THR A 16 103.37 91.08 -51.62
N GLY A 17 102.20 90.50 -51.88
CA GLY A 17 101.02 90.68 -51.03
C GLY A 17 101.29 90.16 -49.61
N THR A 18 100.56 90.70 -48.64
CA THR A 18 100.46 90.15 -47.28
C THR A 18 99.16 89.37 -47.21
N ASN A 19 99.19 88.17 -46.63
CA ASN A 19 98.02 87.33 -46.42
C ASN A 19 96.95 88.07 -45.61
N ASP A 20 95.73 88.11 -46.11
CA ASP A 20 94.54 88.61 -45.43
C ASP A 20 93.87 87.47 -44.66
N THR A 21 93.18 87.77 -43.56
CA THR A 21 92.46 86.72 -42.82
C THR A 21 91.14 86.41 -43.54
N PRO A 22 90.72 85.13 -43.62
CA PRO A 22 89.40 84.78 -44.12
C PRO A 22 88.30 85.58 -43.43
N ILE A 23 87.25 85.92 -44.15
CA ILE A 23 86.08 86.64 -43.62
C ILE A 23 84.81 85.80 -43.72
N LEU A 24 83.83 86.16 -42.89
CA LEU A 24 82.46 85.69 -43.10
C LEU A 24 81.89 86.34 -44.37
N THR A 25 81.43 85.54 -45.31
CA THR A 25 80.84 85.99 -46.57
C THR A 25 79.62 86.88 -46.27
N PRO A 26 79.64 88.18 -46.62
CA PRO A 26 78.56 89.09 -46.27
C PRO A 26 77.22 88.64 -46.88
N GLY A 27 76.19 88.50 -46.03
CA GLY A 27 74.84 88.13 -46.44
C GLY A 27 74.57 86.61 -46.52
N VAL A 28 75.55 85.76 -46.18
CA VAL A 28 75.35 84.31 -46.02
C VAL A 28 75.31 83.98 -44.53
N THR A 29 74.23 83.34 -44.06
CA THR A 29 74.06 82.93 -42.66
C THR A 29 73.68 81.46 -42.58
N LEU A 30 74.27 80.70 -41.66
CA LEU A 30 73.73 79.41 -41.22
C LEU A 30 72.65 79.66 -40.17
N GLY A 31 71.48 79.05 -40.34
CA GLY A 31 70.50 78.97 -39.25
C GLY A 31 70.84 77.83 -38.29
N ASP A 32 70.24 77.86 -37.11
CA ASP A 32 70.25 76.71 -36.20
C ASP A 32 69.69 75.46 -36.90
N GLN A 33 70.26 74.30 -36.58
CA GLN A 33 69.85 73.01 -37.11
C GLN A 33 69.01 72.24 -36.08
N ALA A 34 68.09 71.39 -36.54
CA ALA A 34 67.31 70.55 -35.66
C ALA A 34 67.03 69.19 -36.30
N ASN A 35 67.25 68.12 -35.53
CA ASN A 35 67.08 66.74 -35.96
C ASN A 35 66.71 65.86 -34.77
N ASP A 36 66.19 64.67 -35.04
CA ASP A 36 66.06 63.65 -34.01
C ASP A 36 67.39 62.90 -33.88
N ASP A 37 67.72 62.34 -32.72
CA ASP A 37 68.82 61.38 -32.60
C ASP A 37 68.55 60.10 -33.41
N GLY A 38 69.60 59.34 -33.69
CA GLY A 38 69.59 58.25 -34.67
C GLY A 38 69.33 58.69 -36.13
N GLN A 39 68.96 59.96 -36.37
CA GLN A 39 68.65 60.47 -37.70
C GLN A 39 69.92 60.74 -38.51
N ALA A 40 69.94 60.21 -39.74
CA ALA A 40 70.91 60.63 -40.75
C ALA A 40 70.59 62.06 -41.21
N ILE A 41 71.52 63.00 -40.98
CA ILE A 41 71.29 64.40 -41.36
C ILE A 41 71.40 64.59 -42.87
N THR A 42 70.65 65.56 -43.40
CA THR A 42 70.96 66.07 -44.74
C THR A 42 72.28 66.84 -44.67
N PRO A 43 73.30 66.55 -45.50
CA PRO A 43 74.61 67.19 -45.38
C PRO A 43 74.54 68.71 -45.42
N VAL A 44 75.20 69.36 -44.45
CA VAL A 44 75.19 70.82 -44.30
C VAL A 44 76.51 71.38 -44.81
N ASP A 45 76.44 72.08 -45.94
CA ASP A 45 77.59 72.76 -46.55
C ASP A 45 77.80 74.15 -45.90
N VAL A 46 78.82 74.26 -45.06
CA VAL A 46 79.20 75.51 -44.38
C VAL A 46 80.25 76.32 -45.14
N SER A 47 80.85 75.76 -46.21
CA SER A 47 81.97 76.39 -46.93
C SER A 47 81.63 77.79 -47.45
N LYS A 48 80.39 78.00 -47.89
CA LYS A 48 79.90 79.26 -48.47
C LYS A 48 79.82 80.42 -47.46
N GLN A 49 79.84 80.13 -46.17
CA GLN A 49 79.86 81.15 -45.12
C GLN A 49 81.21 81.84 -45.00
N PHE A 50 82.24 81.26 -45.59
CA PHE A 50 83.61 81.74 -45.50
C PHE A 50 84.12 82.11 -46.89
N SER A 51 84.87 83.20 -46.97
CA SER A 51 85.54 83.62 -48.20
C SER A 51 86.87 84.25 -47.87
N ASP A 52 87.82 84.11 -48.80
CA ASP A 52 89.10 84.81 -48.73
C ASP A 52 89.22 85.77 -49.93
N VAL A 53 89.81 86.93 -49.69
CA VAL A 53 90.11 87.92 -50.74
C VAL A 53 91.38 87.55 -51.50
N ASP A 54 92.26 86.74 -50.90
CA ASP A 54 93.47 86.23 -51.53
C ASP A 54 93.13 85.20 -52.62
N THR A 55 93.44 85.58 -53.87
CA THR A 55 93.05 84.79 -55.05
C THR A 55 93.92 83.55 -55.17
N GLY A 56 93.35 82.39 -54.85
CA GLY A 56 94.01 81.08 -54.97
C GLY A 56 94.08 80.32 -53.65
N ASP A 57 93.73 80.95 -52.53
CA ASP A 57 93.78 80.33 -51.22
C ASP A 57 92.71 79.26 -51.05
N THR A 58 93.13 78.12 -50.52
CA THR A 58 92.22 77.02 -50.18
C THR A 58 91.91 77.10 -48.69
N LEU A 59 90.63 77.22 -48.34
CA LEU A 59 90.21 77.18 -46.95
C LEU A 59 90.11 75.74 -46.45
N THR A 60 90.59 75.54 -45.22
CA THR A 60 90.36 74.30 -44.45
C THR A 60 89.35 74.57 -43.34
N TYR A 61 88.50 73.59 -43.06
CA TYR A 61 87.39 73.73 -42.13
C TYR A 61 87.57 72.83 -40.91
N SER A 62 87.15 73.31 -39.75
CA SER A 62 87.08 72.52 -38.52
C SER A 62 85.81 72.88 -37.76
N ALA A 63 85.33 71.94 -36.94
CA ALA A 63 84.14 72.12 -36.13
C ALA A 63 84.41 71.63 -34.72
N THR A 64 84.02 72.43 -33.72
CA THR A 64 84.00 72.02 -32.32
C THR A 64 82.56 72.01 -31.79
N GLY A 65 82.26 71.08 -30.90
CA GLY A 65 80.93 70.97 -30.29
C GLY A 65 79.91 70.18 -31.11
N LEU A 66 80.30 69.58 -32.25
CA LEU A 66 79.41 68.73 -33.04
C LEU A 66 78.76 67.63 -32.18
N PRO A 67 77.46 67.37 -32.36
CA PRO A 67 76.81 66.22 -31.76
C PRO A 67 77.57 64.93 -32.10
N PRO A 68 77.63 63.95 -31.17
CA PRO A 68 78.16 62.63 -31.47
C PRO A 68 77.52 62.03 -32.74
N GLY A 69 78.35 61.40 -33.58
CA GLY A 69 77.92 60.84 -34.87
C GLY A 69 78.02 61.79 -36.06
N LEU A 70 78.19 63.10 -35.83
CA LEU A 70 78.47 64.08 -36.89
C LEU A 70 79.96 64.37 -37.03
N SER A 71 80.39 64.66 -38.26
CA SER A 71 81.76 65.06 -38.58
C SER A 71 81.77 66.12 -39.68
N ILE A 72 82.82 66.93 -39.74
CA ILE A 72 83.05 67.89 -40.82
C ILE A 72 84.17 67.39 -41.73
N ASP A 73 83.94 67.41 -43.05
CA ASP A 73 85.01 67.26 -44.03
C ASP A 73 85.85 68.54 -44.02
N THR A 74 87.12 68.41 -43.65
CA THR A 74 88.02 69.55 -43.46
C THR A 74 88.41 70.25 -44.76
N THR A 75 88.13 69.65 -45.91
CA THR A 75 88.45 70.20 -47.24
C THR A 75 87.23 70.81 -47.91
N THR A 76 86.04 70.23 -47.73
CA THR A 76 84.82 70.72 -48.38
C THR A 76 83.93 71.55 -47.46
N GLY A 77 84.17 71.52 -46.15
CA GLY A 77 83.31 72.19 -45.17
C GLY A 77 81.90 71.60 -45.14
N ILE A 78 81.74 70.31 -45.44
CA ILE A 78 80.43 69.63 -45.36
C ILE A 78 80.35 68.90 -44.04
N ILE A 79 79.33 69.20 -43.24
CA ILE A 79 78.96 68.44 -42.05
C ILE A 79 78.04 67.30 -42.48
N SER A 80 78.38 66.07 -42.11
CA SER A 80 77.59 64.88 -42.44
C SER A 80 77.74 63.80 -41.36
N GLY A 81 76.81 62.85 -41.36
CA GLY A 81 76.79 61.73 -40.42
C GLY A 81 75.38 61.30 -40.06
N THR A 82 75.31 60.38 -39.12
CA THR A 82 74.08 59.98 -38.43
C THR A 82 74.26 60.38 -36.99
N LEU A 83 73.29 61.10 -36.42
CA LEU A 83 73.33 61.41 -35.00
C LEU A 83 73.37 60.10 -34.20
N ASP A 84 74.25 60.03 -33.20
CA ASP A 84 74.25 58.90 -32.27
C ASP A 84 72.87 58.80 -31.61
N ASN A 85 72.38 57.59 -31.34
CA ASN A 85 71.04 57.36 -30.79
C ASN A 85 70.84 58.07 -29.45
N SER A 86 71.90 58.26 -28.65
CA SER A 86 71.78 59.00 -27.38
C SER A 86 72.12 60.49 -27.50
N ALA A 87 72.12 61.06 -28.71
CA ALA A 87 72.61 62.42 -28.92
C ALA A 87 71.71 63.48 -28.27
N SER A 88 70.41 63.21 -28.03
CA SER A 88 69.54 64.12 -27.26
C SER A 88 69.93 64.25 -25.78
N GLN A 89 70.63 63.27 -25.20
CA GLN A 89 71.09 63.33 -23.79
C GLN A 89 72.30 64.24 -23.58
N GLY A 90 73.00 64.61 -24.66
CA GLY A 90 74.18 65.46 -24.62
C GLY A 90 73.85 66.96 -24.72
N GLY A 91 74.91 67.77 -24.83
CA GLY A 91 74.75 69.23 -24.86
C GLY A 91 74.05 69.79 -23.62
N ALA A 92 73.37 70.92 -23.78
CA ALA A 92 72.47 71.47 -22.77
C ALA A 92 71.03 71.06 -23.11
N GLN A 93 70.58 69.90 -22.63
CA GLN A 93 69.26 69.33 -22.92
C GLN A 93 69.04 69.08 -24.43
N GLY A 94 69.96 68.37 -25.08
CA GLY A 94 69.90 68.07 -26.51
C GLY A 94 70.42 69.19 -27.42
N VAL A 95 70.71 70.37 -26.87
CA VAL A 95 71.20 71.51 -27.65
C VAL A 95 72.73 71.60 -27.62
N TYR A 96 73.36 71.47 -28.77
CA TYR A 96 74.80 71.57 -28.97
C TYR A 96 75.19 72.94 -29.50
N ALA A 97 76.15 73.60 -28.85
CA ALA A 97 76.74 74.84 -29.34
C ALA A 97 77.92 74.52 -30.28
N ILE A 98 77.78 74.87 -31.56
CA ILE A 98 78.73 74.52 -32.61
C ILE A 98 79.51 75.76 -33.00
N THR A 99 80.84 75.63 -33.06
CA THR A 99 81.73 76.63 -33.65
C THR A 99 82.41 76.03 -34.86
N ILE A 100 82.20 76.63 -36.03
CA ILE A 100 82.92 76.30 -37.26
C ILE A 100 84.05 77.30 -37.43
N THR A 101 85.24 76.83 -37.73
CA THR A 101 86.41 77.66 -38.03
C THR A 101 86.93 77.34 -39.42
N ALA A 102 87.04 78.37 -40.26
CA ALA A 102 87.74 78.31 -41.54
C ALA A 102 89.12 78.94 -41.41
N THR A 103 90.14 78.26 -41.95
CA THR A 103 91.55 78.65 -41.82
C THR A 103 92.23 78.62 -43.19
N ASP A 104 92.96 79.67 -43.54
CA ASP A 104 93.76 79.76 -44.76
C ASP A 104 95.07 78.95 -44.68
N GLU A 105 95.85 78.93 -45.76
CA GLU A 105 97.12 78.20 -45.84
C GLU A 105 98.22 78.78 -44.95
N SER A 106 98.09 80.04 -44.52
CA SER A 106 99.03 80.72 -43.61
C SER A 106 98.72 80.49 -42.13
N GLY A 107 97.51 79.99 -41.84
CA GLY A 107 97.01 79.71 -40.50
C GLY A 107 96.13 80.82 -39.90
N ALA A 108 95.74 81.85 -40.66
CA ALA A 108 94.77 82.84 -40.18
C ALA A 108 93.35 82.28 -40.32
N SER A 109 92.47 82.61 -39.37
CA SER A 109 91.18 81.94 -39.24
C SER A 109 90.03 82.86 -38.82
N VAL A 110 88.82 82.50 -39.23
CA VAL A 110 87.56 83.12 -38.78
C VAL A 110 86.55 82.05 -38.38
N SER A 111 85.68 82.34 -37.41
CA SER A 111 84.70 81.39 -36.90
C SER A 111 83.27 81.92 -36.97
N GLN A 112 82.31 80.99 -37.05
CA GLN A 112 80.88 81.23 -36.91
C GLN A 112 80.26 80.22 -35.95
N ASP A 113 79.38 80.71 -35.07
CA ASP A 113 78.64 79.90 -34.11
C ASP A 113 77.19 79.68 -34.56
N PHE A 114 76.66 78.50 -34.30
CA PHE A 114 75.22 78.19 -34.40
C PHE A 114 74.89 77.05 -33.42
N SER A 115 73.60 76.75 -33.23
CA SER A 115 73.16 75.63 -32.40
C SER A 115 72.59 74.47 -33.20
N TRP A 116 72.73 73.26 -32.66
CA TRP A 116 72.09 72.05 -33.16
C TRP A 116 71.18 71.48 -32.07
N ASP A 117 69.88 71.52 -32.29
CA ASP A 117 68.85 70.98 -31.39
C ASP A 117 68.56 69.51 -31.75
N VAL A 118 69.03 68.59 -30.91
CA VAL A 118 68.80 67.15 -31.07
C VAL A 118 67.67 66.73 -30.13
N LYS A 119 66.61 66.14 -30.70
CA LYS A 119 65.41 65.73 -29.95
C LYS A 119 65.32 64.22 -29.88
N ASN A 120 64.85 63.71 -28.75
CA ASN A 120 64.46 62.32 -28.60
C ASN A 120 63.04 62.11 -29.18
N PRO A 121 62.87 61.29 -30.23
CA PRO A 121 61.57 60.91 -30.74
C PRO A 121 60.95 59.77 -29.89
N ALA A 122 59.76 60.00 -29.33
CA ALA A 122 59.13 58.99 -28.47
C ALA A 122 58.84 57.64 -29.17
N PRO A 123 58.83 56.52 -28.42
CA PRO A 123 58.51 55.21 -28.97
C PRO A 123 57.05 55.09 -29.43
N THR A 124 56.76 54.06 -30.22
CA THR A 124 55.40 53.66 -30.60
C THR A 124 55.06 52.34 -29.94
N ALA A 125 54.18 52.39 -28.93
CA ALA A 125 53.62 51.21 -28.28
C ALA A 125 52.41 50.66 -29.03
N VAL A 126 52.27 49.34 -29.11
CA VAL A 126 51.20 48.63 -29.82
C VAL A 126 50.43 47.76 -28.82
N ASP A 127 49.09 47.74 -28.92
CA ASP A 127 48.27 46.90 -28.04
C ASP A 127 48.60 45.40 -28.19
N ASP A 128 48.55 44.67 -27.07
CA ASP A 128 48.87 43.26 -26.99
C ASP A 128 47.67 42.42 -26.58
N ASP A 129 47.62 41.21 -27.13
CA ASP A 129 46.61 40.23 -26.81
C ASP A 129 47.23 38.93 -26.26
N GLY A 130 46.64 38.41 -25.18
CA GLY A 130 46.90 37.09 -24.65
C GLY A 130 45.61 36.25 -24.62
N ALA A 131 45.75 34.93 -24.54
CA ALA A 131 44.60 34.03 -24.39
C ALA A 131 44.88 32.91 -23.39
N THR A 132 43.88 32.57 -22.58
CA THR A 132 43.90 31.42 -21.67
C THR A 132 42.48 30.88 -21.45
N ASN A 133 42.37 29.77 -20.74
CA ASN A 133 41.09 29.24 -20.28
C ASN A 133 40.83 29.69 -18.83
N GLN A 134 39.57 29.63 -18.39
CA GLN A 134 39.26 29.83 -16.97
C GLN A 134 40.07 28.86 -16.09
N GLY A 135 40.50 29.32 -14.91
CA GLY A 135 41.34 28.55 -13.99
C GLY A 135 42.78 28.27 -14.46
N ALA A 136 43.16 28.60 -15.71
CA ALA A 136 44.50 28.39 -16.24
C ALA A 136 45.32 29.69 -16.26
N SER A 137 46.46 29.70 -15.57
CA SER A 137 47.39 30.83 -15.61
C SER A 137 48.14 30.91 -16.94
N LEU A 138 48.25 32.12 -17.49
CA LEU A 138 49.08 32.45 -18.65
C LEU A 138 50.43 33.00 -18.18
N ASN A 139 51.53 32.53 -18.77
CA ASN A 139 52.87 33.08 -18.56
C ASN A 139 53.53 33.30 -19.92
N VAL A 140 53.97 34.52 -20.20
CA VAL A 140 54.62 34.92 -21.44
C VAL A 140 55.99 35.48 -21.12
N ASN A 141 57.01 34.95 -21.79
CA ASN A 141 58.40 35.37 -21.61
C ASN A 141 58.63 36.76 -22.27
N ALA A 142 59.80 37.36 -22.04
CA ALA A 142 60.11 38.69 -22.57
C ALA A 142 60.20 38.75 -24.11
N GLN A 143 60.62 37.66 -24.77
CA GLN A 143 60.76 37.62 -26.23
C GLN A 143 59.40 37.71 -26.95
N ASP A 144 58.36 37.13 -26.34
CA ASP A 144 56.98 37.15 -26.84
C ASP A 144 56.10 38.13 -26.04
N GLY A 145 56.74 38.96 -25.21
CA GLY A 145 56.09 39.88 -24.28
C GLY A 145 55.60 41.16 -24.95
N VAL A 146 55.10 42.10 -24.14
CA VAL A 146 54.44 43.32 -24.64
C VAL A 146 55.35 44.24 -25.46
N LEU A 147 56.68 44.11 -25.31
CA LEU A 147 57.63 44.94 -26.05
C LEU A 147 58.01 44.35 -27.42
N ALA A 148 57.51 43.17 -27.78
CA ALA A 148 57.96 42.43 -28.97
C ALA A 148 57.48 43.06 -30.29
N ASN A 149 56.37 43.79 -30.26
CA ASN A 149 55.75 44.50 -31.38
C ASN A 149 55.94 46.03 -31.29
N ASP A 150 56.53 46.53 -30.22
CA ASP A 150 56.82 47.94 -30.02
C ASP A 150 58.06 48.37 -30.80
N THR A 151 58.09 49.64 -31.21
CA THR A 151 59.21 50.17 -32.00
C THR A 151 59.61 51.55 -31.53
N ASP A 152 60.87 51.85 -31.76
CA ASP A 152 61.49 53.12 -31.44
C ASP A 152 62.14 53.71 -32.71
N PRO A 153 61.88 54.98 -33.07
CA PRO A 153 62.36 55.55 -34.34
C PRO A 153 63.89 55.53 -34.52
N ASP A 154 64.63 55.62 -33.43
CA ASP A 154 66.09 55.62 -33.37
C ASP A 154 66.66 54.34 -32.74
N SER A 155 65.79 53.38 -32.42
CA SER A 155 66.15 52.02 -31.96
C SER A 155 66.74 51.98 -30.55
N ASP A 156 66.28 52.88 -29.69
CA ASP A 156 66.57 52.81 -28.27
C ASP A 156 65.97 51.57 -27.60
N THR A 157 66.58 51.17 -26.48
CA THR A 157 66.14 49.97 -25.77
C THR A 157 64.86 50.24 -24.98
N LEU A 158 63.77 49.62 -25.40
CA LEU A 158 62.47 49.80 -24.76
C LEU A 158 62.36 49.04 -23.43
N THR A 159 61.68 49.66 -22.46
CA THR A 159 61.31 49.05 -21.18
C THR A 159 59.90 49.44 -20.77
N VAL A 160 59.23 48.58 -19.98
CA VAL A 160 57.97 48.95 -19.34
C VAL A 160 58.26 49.80 -18.11
N SER A 161 57.87 51.07 -18.15
CA SER A 161 58.11 52.08 -17.11
C SER A 161 56.96 52.20 -16.11
N GLN A 162 55.73 51.89 -16.51
CA GLN A 162 54.54 51.98 -15.66
C GLN A 162 53.50 50.92 -16.04
N VAL A 163 52.72 50.49 -15.06
CA VAL A 163 51.51 49.67 -15.25
C VAL A 163 50.33 50.40 -14.60
N ASN A 164 49.24 50.59 -15.36
CA ASN A 164 48.08 51.40 -14.98
C ASN A 164 48.47 52.82 -14.47
N GLY A 165 49.47 53.43 -15.11
CA GLY A 165 49.97 54.77 -14.76
C GLY A 165 50.76 54.83 -13.45
N GLN A 166 51.28 53.71 -12.96
CA GLN A 166 52.08 53.64 -11.74
C GLN A 166 53.38 52.87 -11.96
N ALA A 167 54.52 53.49 -11.68
CA ALA A 167 55.83 52.85 -11.76
C ALA A 167 55.99 51.70 -10.74
N ALA A 168 55.41 51.85 -9.55
CA ALA A 168 55.47 50.83 -8.49
C ALA A 168 54.71 49.53 -8.85
N SER A 169 53.87 49.56 -9.88
CA SER A 169 53.10 48.41 -10.35
C SER A 169 53.89 47.52 -11.33
N VAL A 170 55.04 47.99 -11.83
CA VAL A 170 55.93 47.17 -12.67
C VAL A 170 56.52 46.03 -11.83
N GLY A 171 56.35 44.80 -12.30
CA GLY A 171 56.74 43.56 -11.61
C GLY A 171 55.87 43.21 -10.39
N ALA A 172 54.81 43.97 -10.11
CA ALA A 172 53.87 43.69 -9.04
C ALA A 172 52.57 43.07 -9.57
N ALA A 173 51.85 42.40 -8.68
CA ALA A 173 50.52 41.89 -8.94
C ALA A 173 49.51 43.06 -9.03
N VAL A 174 48.83 43.18 -10.17
CA VAL A 174 47.84 44.23 -10.47
C VAL A 174 46.52 43.58 -10.85
N ALA A 175 45.40 44.04 -10.29
CA ALA A 175 44.09 43.56 -10.68
C ALA A 175 43.75 43.99 -12.12
N GLY A 176 43.23 43.05 -12.90
CA GLY A 176 42.73 43.34 -14.25
C GLY A 176 41.39 44.08 -14.23
N SER A 177 41.07 44.74 -15.34
CA SER A 177 39.84 45.53 -15.51
C SER A 177 38.54 44.76 -15.28
N ASN A 178 38.53 43.44 -15.50
CA ASN A 178 37.37 42.56 -15.30
C ASN A 178 37.70 41.35 -14.39
N GLY A 179 38.68 41.50 -13.50
CA GLY A 179 39.14 40.43 -12.61
C GLY A 179 40.40 39.72 -13.11
N GLY A 180 40.83 38.72 -12.34
CA GLY A 180 42.17 38.14 -12.45
C GLY A 180 43.29 39.10 -12.04
N THR A 181 44.51 38.58 -12.02
CA THR A 181 45.70 39.30 -11.57
C THR A 181 46.79 39.23 -12.63
N PHE A 182 47.24 40.40 -13.09
CA PHE A 182 48.37 40.58 -13.99
C PHE A 182 49.67 40.79 -13.21
N THR A 183 50.80 40.40 -13.78
CA THR A 183 52.13 40.88 -13.36
C THR A 183 52.92 41.11 -14.63
N LEU A 184 53.28 42.37 -14.90
CA LEU A 184 54.04 42.79 -16.09
C LEU A 184 55.38 43.37 -15.65
N ASN A 185 56.47 42.76 -16.10
CA ASN A 185 57.83 43.13 -15.73
C ASN A 185 58.42 44.20 -16.66
N ALA A 186 59.50 44.84 -16.22
CA ALA A 186 60.17 45.90 -16.97
C ALA A 186 60.72 45.42 -18.33
N ASP A 187 61.04 44.13 -18.45
CA ASP A 187 61.55 43.50 -19.69
C ASP A 187 60.44 43.09 -20.68
N GLY A 188 59.18 43.41 -20.38
CA GLY A 188 58.03 43.09 -21.22
C GLY A 188 57.42 41.70 -20.97
N SER A 189 58.05 40.84 -20.17
CA SER A 189 57.47 39.55 -19.79
C SER A 189 56.26 39.75 -18.86
N TYR A 190 55.23 38.91 -18.99
CA TYR A 190 54.04 39.03 -18.16
C TYR A 190 53.43 37.69 -17.76
N SER A 191 52.61 37.73 -16.71
CA SER A 191 51.74 36.62 -16.32
C SER A 191 50.33 37.12 -16.01
N PHE A 192 49.34 36.26 -16.21
CA PHE A 192 47.96 36.49 -15.86
C PHE A 192 47.37 35.25 -15.16
N ASN A 193 46.83 35.45 -13.97
CA ASN A 193 46.09 34.43 -13.22
C ASN A 193 44.59 34.81 -13.18
N PRO A 194 43.70 34.04 -13.83
CA PRO A 194 42.26 34.34 -13.84
C PRO A 194 41.60 34.24 -12.46
N GLY A 195 42.17 33.49 -11.51
CA GLY A 195 41.55 33.22 -10.21
C GLY A 195 40.20 32.50 -10.36
N SER A 196 39.27 32.75 -9.42
CA SER A 196 37.92 32.16 -9.45
C SER A 196 36.87 33.07 -10.11
N THR A 197 37.25 34.26 -10.57
CA THR A 197 36.30 35.27 -11.08
C THR A 197 35.55 34.81 -12.33
N PHE A 198 36.17 33.92 -13.11
CA PHE A 198 35.62 33.45 -14.38
C PHE A 198 35.09 32.01 -14.31
N ASN A 199 34.98 31.41 -13.12
CA ASN A 199 34.55 30.02 -12.96
C ASN A 199 33.08 29.77 -13.35
N ASN A 200 32.30 30.81 -13.61
CA ASN A 200 30.91 30.71 -14.04
C ASN A 200 30.73 31.00 -15.53
N LEU A 201 31.83 31.11 -16.28
CA LEU A 201 31.84 31.44 -17.69
C LEU A 201 31.57 30.15 -18.50
N PRO A 202 30.43 30.04 -19.20
CA PRO A 202 30.07 28.79 -19.86
C PRO A 202 31.08 28.37 -20.91
N ALA A 203 31.11 27.07 -21.20
CA ALA A 203 32.01 26.50 -22.19
C ALA A 203 31.98 27.26 -23.54
N ASN A 204 33.16 27.61 -24.04
CA ASN A 204 33.36 28.36 -25.30
C ASN A 204 32.84 29.81 -25.30
N GLN A 205 32.28 30.32 -24.20
CA GLN A 205 32.08 31.76 -24.04
C GLN A 205 33.39 32.43 -23.66
N THR A 206 33.51 33.74 -23.92
CA THR A 206 34.74 34.48 -23.66
C THR A 206 34.47 35.73 -22.84
N ALA A 207 35.37 36.02 -21.91
CA ALA A 207 35.46 37.30 -21.22
C ALA A 207 36.86 37.88 -21.43
N THR A 208 37.01 39.20 -21.36
CA THR A 208 38.32 39.85 -21.45
C THR A 208 38.64 40.58 -20.16
N SER A 209 39.92 40.58 -19.77
CA SER A 209 40.46 41.44 -18.71
C SER A 209 41.72 42.12 -19.22
N SER A 210 41.98 43.36 -18.80
CA SER A 210 43.07 44.17 -19.34
C SER A 210 43.75 45.06 -18.31
N ILE A 211 44.96 45.49 -18.64
CA ILE A 211 45.73 46.55 -17.98
C ILE A 211 46.32 47.49 -19.04
N THR A 212 46.58 48.74 -18.70
CA THR A 212 47.39 49.64 -19.53
C THR A 212 48.84 49.62 -19.05
N TYR A 213 49.79 49.84 -19.96
CA TYR A 213 51.20 49.96 -19.64
C TYR A 213 51.84 51.12 -20.40
N THR A 214 52.97 51.59 -19.90
CA THR A 214 53.74 52.69 -20.50
C THR A 214 55.13 52.20 -20.87
N VAL A 215 55.45 52.25 -22.14
CA VAL A 215 56.77 51.97 -22.72
C VAL A 215 57.63 53.23 -22.63
N SER A 216 58.91 53.07 -22.32
CA SER A 216 59.90 54.14 -22.33
C SER A 216 61.17 53.68 -23.04
N ASP A 217 61.75 54.60 -23.79
CA ASP A 217 63.08 54.51 -24.43
C ASP A 217 64.26 54.66 -23.43
N GLY A 218 63.98 55.13 -22.20
CA GLY A 218 65.00 55.45 -21.20
C GLY A 218 65.61 56.85 -21.34
N GLU A 219 65.21 57.58 -22.38
CA GLU A 219 65.75 58.87 -22.81
C GLU A 219 64.72 60.02 -22.71
N GLY A 220 63.50 59.71 -22.25
CA GLY A 220 62.46 60.68 -21.90
C GLY A 220 61.20 60.59 -22.75
N GLY A 221 61.23 59.84 -23.85
CA GLY A 221 60.06 59.50 -24.64
C GLY A 221 59.28 58.35 -24.00
N THR A 222 57.96 58.44 -24.09
CA THR A 222 57.05 57.41 -23.57
C THR A 222 55.84 57.24 -24.46
N SER A 223 55.29 56.04 -24.46
CA SER A 223 54.08 55.67 -25.19
C SER A 223 53.25 54.68 -24.40
N THR A 224 51.93 54.65 -24.60
CA THR A 224 51.02 53.81 -23.81
C THR A 224 50.25 52.85 -24.69
N ALA A 225 50.15 51.60 -24.25
CA ALA A 225 49.36 50.55 -24.89
C ALA A 225 48.60 49.73 -23.84
N THR A 226 47.73 48.83 -24.33
CA THR A 226 46.89 47.97 -23.52
C THR A 226 47.27 46.51 -23.72
N LEU A 227 47.45 45.78 -22.63
CA LEU A 227 47.52 44.33 -22.64
C LEU A 227 46.13 43.78 -22.31
N THR A 228 45.51 43.09 -23.25
CA THR A 228 44.20 42.43 -23.10
C THR A 228 44.38 40.92 -23.07
N VAL A 229 43.83 40.23 -22.07
CA VAL A 229 43.78 38.78 -22.04
C VAL A 229 42.34 38.32 -22.25
N THR A 230 42.13 37.47 -23.24
CA THR A 230 40.87 36.76 -23.49
C THR A 230 40.86 35.45 -22.71
N ILE A 231 39.85 35.29 -21.86
CA ILE A 231 39.60 34.09 -21.05
C ILE A 231 38.45 33.33 -21.70
N THR A 232 38.70 32.08 -22.11
CA THR A 232 37.67 31.17 -22.64
C THR A 232 37.13 30.29 -21.52
N GLY A 233 35.81 30.21 -21.42
CA GLY A 233 35.11 29.37 -20.45
C GLY A 233 35.28 27.89 -20.76
N THR A 234 35.28 27.06 -19.72
CA THR A 234 35.31 25.60 -19.81
C THR A 234 34.06 25.04 -19.16
N ASN A 235 33.58 23.89 -19.61
CA ASN A 235 32.46 23.23 -18.94
C ASN A 235 32.91 22.68 -17.58
N ASP A 236 32.37 23.22 -16.51
CA ASP A 236 32.51 22.66 -15.17
C ASP A 236 31.54 21.48 -14.98
N THR A 237 31.85 20.53 -14.11
CA THR A 237 30.95 19.39 -13.84
C THR A 237 29.92 19.82 -12.80
N PRO A 238 28.63 19.45 -12.95
CA PRO A 238 27.62 19.69 -11.94
C PRO A 238 28.05 19.12 -10.58
N ILE A 239 27.66 19.79 -9.50
CA ILE A 239 27.95 19.35 -8.13
C ILE A 239 26.67 19.07 -7.35
N LEU A 240 26.81 18.32 -6.25
CA LEU A 240 25.75 18.25 -5.25
C LEU A 240 25.68 19.57 -4.49
N THR A 241 24.50 20.18 -4.44
CA THR A 241 24.25 21.44 -3.73
C THR A 241 24.57 21.27 -2.24
N PRO A 242 25.57 21.98 -1.69
CA PRO A 242 25.97 21.81 -0.30
C PRO A 242 24.82 22.07 0.68
N GLY A 243 24.59 21.14 1.59
CA GLY A 243 23.54 21.25 2.62
C GLY A 243 22.13 20.86 2.16
N VAL A 244 21.95 20.48 0.89
CA VAL A 244 20.70 19.88 0.40
C VAL A 244 20.88 18.37 0.34
N THR A 245 20.02 17.64 1.06
CA THR A 245 20.04 16.18 1.13
C THR A 245 18.68 15.61 0.73
N LEU A 246 18.66 14.54 -0.06
CA LEU A 246 17.49 13.68 -0.24
C LEU A 246 17.53 12.56 0.80
N GLY A 247 16.48 12.44 1.61
CA GLY A 247 16.33 11.30 2.51
C GLY A 247 15.75 10.08 1.79
N ASP A 248 15.87 8.92 2.43
CA ASP A 248 15.15 7.72 1.99
C ASP A 248 13.64 7.95 1.96
N GLN A 249 12.97 7.33 0.99
CA GLN A 249 11.52 7.42 0.78
C GLN A 249 10.84 6.13 1.22
N ALA A 250 9.58 6.20 1.61
CA ALA A 250 8.80 5.02 1.95
C ALA A 250 7.32 5.19 1.61
N ASN A 251 6.73 4.18 1.00
CA ASN A 251 5.34 4.15 0.56
C ASN A 251 4.80 2.72 0.60
N ASP A 252 3.48 2.59 0.51
CA ASP A 252 2.85 1.30 0.23
C ASP A 252 2.78 1.11 -1.30
N ASP A 253 2.81 -0.11 -1.82
CA ASP A 253 2.51 -0.37 -3.23
C ASP A 253 1.05 -0.04 -3.59
N GLY A 254 0.76 0.08 -4.88
CA GLY A 254 -0.49 0.67 -5.39
C GLY A 254 -0.68 2.16 -5.05
N GLN A 255 0.15 2.76 -4.18
CA GLN A 255 0.01 4.14 -3.74
C GLN A 255 0.50 5.14 -4.80
N ALA A 256 -0.30 6.17 -5.06
CA ALA A 256 0.15 7.37 -5.76
C ALA A 256 1.06 8.20 -4.85
N ILE A 257 2.32 8.41 -5.26
CA ILE A 257 3.29 9.11 -4.43
C ILE A 257 3.06 10.63 -4.45
N THR A 258 3.46 11.32 -3.38
CA THR A 258 3.64 12.77 -3.47
C THR A 258 4.89 13.05 -4.31
N PRO A 259 4.83 13.89 -5.36
CA PRO A 259 5.97 14.10 -6.24
C PRO A 259 7.23 14.56 -5.50
N VAL A 260 8.37 13.96 -5.84
CA VAL A 260 9.68 14.25 -5.21
C VAL A 260 10.53 15.06 -6.18
N ASP A 261 10.83 16.30 -5.82
CA ASP A 261 11.68 17.21 -6.60
C ASP A 261 13.15 17.01 -6.22
N VAL A 262 13.93 16.42 -7.15
CA VAL A 262 15.37 16.19 -6.96
C VAL A 262 16.23 17.34 -7.49
N SER A 263 15.65 18.29 -8.23
CA SER A 263 16.41 19.30 -8.97
C SER A 263 17.32 20.15 -8.08
N LYS A 264 16.87 20.44 -6.85
CA LYS A 264 17.59 21.28 -5.89
C LYS A 264 18.83 20.64 -5.29
N GLN A 265 18.99 19.32 -5.42
CA GLN A 265 20.17 18.61 -4.92
C GLN A 265 21.39 18.82 -5.83
N PHE A 266 21.18 19.38 -7.01
CA PHE A 266 22.22 19.57 -8.01
C PHE A 266 22.34 21.05 -8.37
N SER A 267 23.55 21.50 -8.64
CA SER A 267 23.83 22.84 -9.13
C SER A 267 25.02 22.82 -10.06
N ASP A 268 24.97 23.67 -11.09
CA ASP A 268 26.13 23.99 -11.91
C ASP A 268 26.58 25.43 -11.65
N VAL A 269 27.89 25.66 -11.72
CA VAL A 269 28.48 27.00 -11.58
C VAL A 269 28.42 27.78 -12.88
N ASP A 270 28.35 27.10 -14.04
CA ASP A 270 28.29 27.72 -15.35
C ASP A 270 26.96 28.48 -15.56
N THR A 271 27.08 29.75 -15.94
CA THR A 271 25.93 30.66 -15.97
C THR A 271 24.99 30.32 -17.12
N GLY A 272 23.77 29.90 -16.78
CA GLY A 272 22.74 29.60 -17.77
C GLY A 272 22.67 28.13 -18.17
N ASP A 273 23.54 27.29 -17.61
CA ASP A 273 23.49 25.85 -17.80
C ASP A 273 22.17 25.27 -17.31
N THR A 274 21.61 24.38 -18.13
CA THR A 274 20.42 23.62 -17.77
C THR A 274 20.79 22.17 -17.51
N LEU A 275 20.30 21.63 -16.38
CA LEU A 275 20.55 20.25 -16.01
C LEU A 275 19.43 19.36 -16.53
N THR A 276 19.82 18.20 -17.05
CA THR A 276 18.92 17.09 -17.36
C THR A 276 19.04 16.01 -16.31
N TYR A 277 17.91 15.43 -15.92
CA TYR A 277 17.83 14.48 -14.82
C TYR A 277 17.48 13.08 -15.34
N SER A 278 18.08 12.06 -14.75
CA SER A 278 17.73 10.67 -14.99
C SER A 278 17.77 9.88 -13.69
N ALA A 279 17.05 8.78 -13.66
CA ALA A 279 16.95 7.92 -12.49
C ALA A 279 17.05 6.46 -12.94
N THR A 280 17.81 5.67 -12.19
CA THR A 280 17.87 4.21 -12.35
C THR A 280 17.47 3.55 -11.05
N GLY A 281 16.88 2.35 -11.13
CA GLY A 281 16.42 1.60 -9.95
C GLY A 281 15.11 2.10 -9.34
N LEU A 282 14.37 2.99 -10.01
CA LEU A 282 13.04 3.39 -9.55
C LEU A 282 12.10 2.17 -9.42
N PRO A 283 11.28 2.10 -8.37
CA PRO A 283 10.18 1.15 -8.29
C PRO A 283 9.29 1.19 -9.55
N PRO A 284 8.76 0.03 -10.01
CA PRO A 284 7.79 0.00 -11.09
C PRO A 284 6.61 0.94 -10.83
N GLY A 285 6.17 1.65 -11.87
CA GLY A 285 5.10 2.66 -11.77
C GLY A 285 5.60 4.09 -11.51
N LEU A 286 6.86 4.26 -11.09
CA LEU A 286 7.47 5.59 -10.94
C LEU A 286 8.31 5.97 -12.16
N SER A 287 8.39 7.28 -12.42
CA SER A 287 9.24 7.86 -13.46
C SER A 287 9.77 9.22 -13.04
N ILE A 288 10.89 9.64 -13.64
CA ILE A 288 11.44 10.99 -13.47
C ILE A 288 11.21 11.81 -14.73
N ASP A 289 10.76 13.05 -14.56
CA ASP A 289 10.77 14.04 -15.64
C ASP A 289 12.20 14.56 -15.83
N PRO A 290 12.82 14.35 -16.99
CA PRO A 290 14.22 14.71 -17.21
C PRO A 290 14.48 16.22 -17.23
N THR A 291 13.45 17.04 -17.35
CA THR A 291 13.57 18.51 -17.39
C THR A 291 13.35 19.16 -16.03
N THR A 292 12.42 18.61 -15.24
CA THR A 292 12.08 19.18 -13.92
C THR A 292 12.75 18.45 -12.76
N GLY A 293 13.26 17.24 -12.97
CA GLY A 293 13.79 16.39 -11.91
C GLY A 293 12.71 15.86 -10.96
N ILE A 294 11.43 15.97 -11.33
CA ILE A 294 10.34 15.50 -10.48
C ILE A 294 10.13 14.00 -10.71
N ILE A 295 10.27 13.22 -9.64
CA ILE A 295 9.84 11.82 -9.60
C ILE A 295 8.35 11.78 -9.27
N SER A 296 7.57 11.09 -10.09
CA SER A 296 6.12 10.96 -9.91
C SER A 296 5.60 9.63 -10.47
N GLY A 297 4.38 9.26 -10.06
CA GLY A 297 3.70 8.05 -10.53
C GLY A 297 2.81 7.44 -9.45
N THR A 298 2.25 6.29 -9.79
CA THR A 298 1.59 5.37 -8.86
C THR A 298 2.43 4.13 -8.83
N LEU A 299 2.83 3.67 -7.64
CA LEU A 299 3.54 2.42 -7.49
C LEU A 299 2.71 1.28 -8.09
N ASP A 300 3.36 0.40 -8.84
CA ASP A 300 2.73 -0.85 -9.27
C ASP A 300 2.24 -1.63 -8.04
N ASN A 301 1.09 -2.31 -8.14
CA ASN A 301 0.49 -3.02 -7.02
C ASN A 301 1.44 -4.08 -6.43
N SER A 302 2.28 -4.71 -7.26
CA SER A 302 3.25 -5.70 -6.79
C SER A 302 4.65 -5.12 -6.48
N ALA A 303 4.77 -3.81 -6.31
CA ALA A 303 6.08 -3.17 -6.18
C ALA A 303 6.83 -3.60 -4.90
N SER A 304 6.15 -4.02 -3.83
CA SER A 304 6.80 -4.58 -2.63
C SER A 304 7.53 -5.90 -2.88
N GLN A 305 7.17 -6.66 -3.94
CA GLN A 305 7.84 -7.93 -4.28
C GLN A 305 9.18 -7.73 -4.99
N GLY A 306 9.44 -6.53 -5.48
CA GLY A 306 10.68 -6.18 -6.18
C GLY A 306 11.79 -5.69 -5.24
N GLY A 307 12.85 -5.15 -5.86
CA GLY A 307 14.02 -4.68 -5.12
C GLY A 307 14.64 -5.77 -4.24
N ALA A 308 15.22 -5.35 -3.11
CA ALA A 308 15.63 -6.25 -2.05
C ALA A 308 14.55 -6.27 -0.95
N GLN A 309 13.55 -7.15 -1.10
CA GLN A 309 12.41 -7.27 -0.18
C GLN A 309 11.63 -5.94 -0.06
N GLY A 310 11.26 -5.34 -1.20
CA GLY A 310 10.54 -4.07 -1.27
C GLY A 310 11.44 -2.83 -1.23
N VAL A 311 12.74 -2.98 -0.95
CA VAL A 311 13.68 -1.86 -0.91
C VAL A 311 14.41 -1.68 -2.24
N TYR A 312 14.22 -0.53 -2.87
CA TYR A 312 14.85 -0.15 -4.14
C TYR A 312 16.03 0.78 -3.89
N ALA A 313 17.19 0.46 -4.46
CA ALA A 313 18.35 1.34 -4.50
C ALA A 313 18.27 2.21 -5.75
N ILE A 314 18.16 3.53 -5.55
CA ILE A 314 17.94 4.49 -6.63
C ILE A 314 19.17 5.35 -6.78
N THR A 315 19.62 5.52 -8.02
CA THR A 315 20.66 6.48 -8.39
C THR A 315 20.03 7.55 -9.28
N ILE A 316 20.09 8.79 -8.83
CA ILE A 316 19.71 9.98 -9.61
C ILE A 316 20.97 10.60 -10.20
N THR A 317 20.93 10.92 -11.48
CA THR A 317 22.04 11.55 -12.20
C THR A 317 21.57 12.87 -12.80
N ALA A 318 22.28 13.95 -12.49
CA ALA A 318 22.14 15.24 -13.16
C ALA A 318 23.29 15.40 -14.16
N THR A 319 22.96 15.79 -15.39
CA THR A 319 23.90 15.94 -16.50
C THR A 319 23.73 17.32 -17.13
N ASP A 320 24.84 18.04 -17.34
CA ASP A 320 24.85 19.30 -18.06
C ASP A 320 24.69 19.11 -19.59
N GLU A 321 24.65 20.22 -20.34
CA GLU A 321 24.48 20.20 -21.79
C GLU A 321 25.69 19.63 -22.55
N SER A 322 26.88 19.62 -21.92
CA SER A 322 28.11 19.07 -22.48
C SER A 322 28.31 17.58 -22.17
N GLY A 323 27.47 17.02 -21.30
CA GLY A 323 27.47 15.61 -20.91
C GLY A 323 28.26 15.30 -19.63
N ALA A 324 28.78 16.29 -18.89
CA ALA A 324 29.36 16.01 -17.58
C ALA A 324 28.25 15.81 -16.54
N SER A 325 28.48 14.92 -15.57
CA SER A 325 27.41 14.45 -14.68
C SER A 325 27.88 14.19 -13.26
N VAL A 326 26.96 14.35 -12.32
CA VAL A 326 27.10 13.94 -10.91
C VAL A 326 25.90 13.10 -10.52
N SER A 327 26.06 12.22 -9.53
CA SER A 327 24.98 11.34 -9.08
C SER A 327 24.85 11.32 -7.56
N GLN A 328 23.64 10.99 -7.10
CA GLN A 328 23.31 10.77 -5.70
C GLN A 328 22.45 9.50 -5.58
N ASP A 329 22.74 8.71 -4.55
CA ASP A 329 21.99 7.50 -4.23
C ASP A 329 21.08 7.75 -3.02
N PHE A 330 19.92 7.11 -3.03
CA PHE A 330 19.02 6.97 -1.88
C PHE A 330 18.22 5.67 -2.01
N SER A 331 17.47 5.29 -0.97
CA SER A 331 16.59 4.13 -1.01
C SER A 331 15.10 4.49 -1.01
N TRP A 332 14.29 3.62 -1.61
CA TRP A 332 12.83 3.69 -1.55
C TRP A 332 12.30 2.36 -1.01
N ASP A 333 11.71 2.42 0.19
CA ASP A 333 11.10 1.29 0.89
C ASP A 333 9.62 1.18 0.51
N VAL A 334 9.28 0.16 -0.28
CA VAL A 334 7.90 -0.13 -0.71
C VAL A 334 7.35 -1.30 0.11
N LYS A 335 6.24 -1.06 0.80
CA LYS A 335 5.61 -2.04 1.70
C LYS A 335 4.31 -2.55 1.10
N ASN A 336 4.02 -3.82 1.34
CA ASN A 336 2.71 -4.39 1.09
C ASN A 336 1.75 -4.00 2.25
N PRO A 337 0.66 -3.27 2.00
CA PRO A 337 -0.38 -3.02 2.97
C PRO A 337 -1.35 -4.21 3.06
N ALA A 338 -1.46 -4.82 4.25
CA ALA A 338 -2.32 -6.00 4.43
C ALA A 338 -3.82 -5.77 4.09
N PRO A 339 -4.54 -6.81 3.65
CA PRO A 339 -5.96 -6.71 3.33
C PRO A 339 -6.83 -6.45 4.57
N THR A 340 -8.07 -6.02 4.34
CA THR A 340 -9.11 -5.89 5.35
C THR A 340 -10.15 -6.99 5.17
N ALA A 341 -10.16 -7.95 6.10
CA ALA A 341 -11.14 -9.03 6.15
C ALA A 341 -12.38 -8.61 6.98
N VAL A 342 -13.57 -9.01 6.57
CA VAL A 342 -14.86 -8.68 7.21
C VAL A 342 -15.60 -9.97 7.56
N ASP A 343 -16.18 -10.04 8.76
CA ASP A 343 -16.94 -11.22 9.19
C ASP A 343 -18.14 -11.51 8.28
N ASP A 344 -18.43 -12.80 8.07
CA ASP A 344 -19.50 -13.30 7.23
C ASP A 344 -20.56 -14.08 7.99
N ASP A 345 -21.79 -13.98 7.49
CA ASP A 345 -22.93 -14.73 8.00
C ASP A 345 -23.58 -15.59 6.90
N GLY A 346 -23.93 -16.81 7.27
CA GLY A 346 -24.77 -17.72 6.49
C GLY A 346 -25.98 -18.19 7.29
N ALA A 347 -27.00 -18.73 6.61
CA ALA A 347 -28.17 -19.30 7.26
C ALA A 347 -28.66 -20.57 6.56
N THR A 348 -29.09 -21.55 7.36
CA THR A 348 -29.73 -22.78 6.88
C THR A 348 -30.69 -23.33 7.94
N ASN A 349 -31.44 -24.36 7.58
CA ASN A 349 -32.24 -25.14 8.53
C ASN A 349 -31.45 -26.37 9.01
N GLN A 350 -31.84 -26.96 10.13
CA GLN A 350 -31.31 -28.27 10.54
C GLN A 350 -31.50 -29.30 9.42
N GLY A 351 -30.54 -30.21 9.27
CA GLY A 351 -30.54 -31.23 8.21
C GLY A 351 -30.34 -30.71 6.78
N ALA A 352 -30.37 -29.38 6.53
CA ALA A 352 -30.19 -28.80 5.21
C ALA A 352 -28.76 -28.26 5.01
N SER A 353 -28.07 -28.76 3.98
CA SER A 353 -26.73 -28.25 3.63
C SER A 353 -26.81 -26.90 2.93
N LEU A 354 -25.96 -25.96 3.34
CA LEU A 354 -25.74 -24.67 2.70
C LEU A 354 -24.56 -24.76 1.75
N ASN A 355 -24.70 -24.21 0.54
CA ASN A 355 -23.61 -24.08 -0.44
C ASN A 355 -23.63 -22.66 -0.99
N VAL A 356 -22.50 -21.97 -0.90
CA VAL A 356 -22.31 -20.59 -1.36
C VAL A 356 -21.14 -20.57 -2.33
N ASN A 357 -21.34 -19.96 -3.49
CA ASN A 357 -20.32 -19.87 -4.53
C ASN A 357 -19.33 -18.72 -4.21
N ALA A 358 -18.27 -18.58 -5.00
CA ALA A 358 -17.21 -17.60 -4.72
C ALA A 358 -17.68 -16.13 -4.79
N GLN A 359 -18.60 -15.80 -5.70
CA GLN A 359 -19.09 -14.42 -5.88
C GLN A 359 -19.86 -13.88 -4.66
N ASP A 360 -20.50 -14.77 -3.90
CA ASP A 360 -21.28 -14.46 -2.70
C ASP A 360 -20.59 -15.03 -1.44
N GLY A 361 -19.34 -15.49 -1.60
CA GLY A 361 -18.55 -16.16 -0.57
C GLY A 361 -17.84 -15.18 0.35
N VAL A 362 -16.95 -15.71 1.19
CA VAL A 362 -16.32 -14.95 2.30
C VAL A 362 -15.37 -13.83 1.86
N LEU A 363 -15.00 -13.80 0.58
CA LEU A 363 -14.12 -12.76 0.03
C LEU A 363 -14.91 -11.62 -0.65
N ALA A 364 -16.24 -11.71 -0.72
CA ALA A 364 -17.06 -10.79 -1.52
C ALA A 364 -17.16 -9.38 -0.90
N ASN A 365 -16.96 -9.27 0.40
CA ASN A 365 -16.96 -8.04 1.21
C ASN A 365 -15.55 -7.62 1.68
N ASP A 366 -14.54 -8.44 1.42
CA ASP A 366 -13.15 -8.17 1.75
C ASP A 366 -12.54 -7.20 0.75
N THR A 367 -11.59 -6.38 1.22
CA THR A 367 -10.94 -5.36 0.40
C THR A 367 -9.45 -5.32 0.65
N ASP A 368 -8.72 -4.90 -0.38
CA ASP A 368 -7.29 -4.75 -0.34
C ASP A 368 -6.90 -3.30 -0.72
N PRO A 369 -6.02 -2.61 0.05
CA PRO A 369 -5.71 -1.20 -0.19
C PRO A 369 -5.11 -0.90 -1.57
N ASP A 370 -4.33 -1.83 -2.11
CA ASP A 370 -3.66 -1.77 -3.41
C ASP A 370 -4.33 -2.66 -4.47
N SER A 371 -5.43 -3.32 -4.11
CA SER A 371 -6.30 -4.10 -5.01
C SER A 371 -5.66 -5.40 -5.51
N ASP A 372 -4.82 -6.00 -4.68
CA ASP A 372 -4.32 -7.34 -4.90
C ASP A 372 -5.43 -8.39 -4.87
N THR A 373 -5.16 -9.52 -5.52
CA THR A 373 -6.15 -10.60 -5.62
C THR A 373 -6.21 -11.38 -4.32
N LEU A 374 -7.33 -11.28 -3.62
CA LEU A 374 -7.54 -11.95 -2.35
C LEU A 374 -7.81 -13.44 -2.48
N THR A 375 -7.27 -14.22 -1.54
CA THR A 375 -7.51 -15.65 -1.39
C THR A 375 -7.64 -16.04 0.07
N VAL A 376 -8.38 -17.12 0.35
CA VAL A 376 -8.35 -17.75 1.68
C VAL A 376 -7.10 -18.61 1.81
N SER A 377 -6.18 -18.20 2.68
CA SER A 377 -4.90 -18.87 2.90
C SER A 377 -4.93 -19.89 4.04
N GLN A 378 -5.84 -19.72 5.02
CA GLN A 378 -5.96 -20.60 6.18
C GLN A 378 -7.40 -20.70 6.66
N VAL A 379 -7.76 -21.85 7.23
CA VAL A 379 -9.01 -22.05 7.99
C VAL A 379 -8.65 -22.56 9.38
N ASN A 380 -9.19 -21.90 10.42
CA ASN A 380 -8.85 -22.13 11.83
C ASN A 380 -7.32 -22.10 12.09
N GLY A 381 -6.62 -21.19 11.42
CA GLY A 381 -5.15 -21.04 11.52
C GLY A 381 -4.33 -22.17 10.90
N GLN A 382 -4.92 -22.95 9.98
CA GLN A 382 -4.22 -24.01 9.26
C GLN A 382 -4.44 -23.93 7.75
N ALA A 383 -3.35 -23.87 6.99
CA ALA A 383 -3.39 -23.87 5.51
C ALA A 383 -3.95 -25.19 4.94
N ALA A 384 -3.65 -26.32 5.59
CA ALA A 384 -4.14 -27.65 5.18
C ALA A 384 -5.67 -27.80 5.31
N SER A 385 -6.33 -26.90 6.04
CA SER A 385 -7.77 -26.89 6.23
C SER A 385 -8.53 -26.18 5.10
N VAL A 386 -7.84 -25.43 4.24
CA VAL A 386 -8.46 -24.78 3.07
C VAL A 386 -8.91 -25.86 2.08
N GLY A 387 -10.19 -25.82 1.71
CA GLY A 387 -10.86 -26.82 0.86
C GLY A 387 -11.10 -28.17 1.54
N ALA A 388 -10.76 -28.32 2.83
CA ALA A 388 -11.01 -29.53 3.60
C ALA A 388 -12.24 -29.39 4.49
N ALA A 389 -12.80 -30.53 4.89
CA ALA A 389 -13.87 -30.61 5.87
C ALA A 389 -13.33 -30.28 7.28
N VAL A 390 -13.91 -29.25 7.91
CA VAL A 390 -13.54 -28.79 9.26
C VAL A 390 -14.78 -28.73 10.13
N THR A 391 -14.69 -29.24 11.36
CA THR A 391 -15.80 -29.16 12.32
C THR A 391 -15.98 -27.72 12.81
N GLY A 392 -17.22 -27.24 12.81
CA GLY A 392 -17.54 -25.91 13.34
C GLY A 392 -17.49 -25.83 14.87
N SER A 393 -17.45 -24.61 15.40
CA SER A 393 -17.36 -24.33 16.84
C SER A 393 -18.47 -24.99 17.69
N ASN A 394 -19.65 -25.22 17.12
CA ASN A 394 -20.77 -25.88 17.78
C ASN A 394 -21.28 -27.11 17.00
N GLY A 395 -20.41 -27.74 16.20
CA GLY A 395 -20.75 -28.87 15.34
C GLY A 395 -21.13 -28.48 13.92
N GLY A 396 -21.61 -29.47 13.15
CA GLY A 396 -21.63 -29.37 11.69
C GLY A 396 -20.23 -29.38 11.06
N THR A 397 -20.18 -29.45 9.74
CA THR A 397 -18.93 -29.50 8.95
C THR A 397 -18.91 -28.38 7.94
N PHE A 398 -17.90 -27.53 8.02
CA PHE A 398 -17.58 -26.48 7.06
C PHE A 398 -16.60 -27.01 6.01
N THR A 399 -16.66 -26.48 4.79
CA THR A 399 -15.59 -26.55 3.81
C THR A 399 -15.49 -25.19 3.15
N LEU A 400 -14.38 -24.49 3.35
CA LEU A 400 -14.11 -23.16 2.79
C LEU A 400 -12.91 -23.24 1.85
N ASN A 401 -13.12 -22.91 0.58
CA ASN A 401 -12.12 -22.98 -0.48
C ASN A 401 -11.29 -21.70 -0.59
N ALA A 402 -10.16 -21.79 -1.29
CA ALA A 402 -9.25 -20.66 -1.49
C ALA A 402 -9.88 -19.48 -2.25
N ASP A 403 -10.89 -19.73 -3.09
CA ASP A 403 -11.63 -18.72 -3.86
C ASP A 403 -12.76 -18.04 -3.06
N GLY A 404 -12.89 -18.35 -1.76
CA GLY A 404 -13.91 -17.80 -0.88
C GLY A 404 -15.25 -18.54 -0.91
N SER A 405 -15.45 -19.50 -1.84
CA SER A 405 -16.65 -20.33 -1.83
C SER A 405 -16.67 -21.28 -0.64
N TYR A 406 -17.86 -21.52 -0.06
CA TYR A 406 -17.97 -22.39 1.11
C TYR A 406 -19.23 -23.27 1.11
N SER A 407 -19.18 -24.33 1.89
CA SER A 407 -20.34 -25.15 2.22
C SER A 407 -20.39 -25.43 3.72
N PHE A 408 -21.60 -25.61 4.23
CA PHE A 408 -21.85 -26.03 5.60
C PHE A 408 -22.88 -27.15 5.63
N ASN A 409 -22.52 -28.28 6.23
CA ASN A 409 -23.42 -29.39 6.49
C ASN A 409 -23.70 -29.48 8.00
N PRO A 410 -24.93 -29.19 8.47
CA PRO A 410 -25.29 -29.30 9.89
C PRO A 410 -25.10 -30.70 10.47
N GLY A 411 -25.16 -31.75 9.65
CA GLY A 411 -25.19 -33.13 10.12
C GLY A 411 -26.40 -33.40 11.03
N SER A 412 -26.24 -34.30 12.00
CA SER A 412 -27.27 -34.62 12.99
C SER A 412 -27.15 -33.85 14.30
N THR A 413 -26.15 -32.97 14.43
CA THR A 413 -25.83 -32.28 15.69
C THR A 413 -26.96 -31.36 16.15
N PHE A 414 -27.75 -30.84 15.21
CA PHE A 414 -28.80 -29.87 15.48
C PHE A 414 -30.21 -30.46 15.36
N ASN A 415 -30.36 -31.79 15.21
CA ASN A 415 -31.67 -32.42 14.98
C ASN A 415 -32.63 -32.32 16.17
N ASN A 416 -32.15 -31.87 17.33
CA ASN A 416 -32.97 -31.69 18.53
C ASN A 416 -33.34 -30.23 18.76
N LEU A 417 -33.07 -29.35 17.79
CA LEU A 417 -33.33 -27.92 17.89
C LEU A 417 -34.79 -27.66 17.51
N PRO A 418 -35.63 -27.19 18.46
CA PRO A 418 -37.06 -27.07 18.19
C PRO A 418 -37.36 -26.06 17.09
N ALA A 419 -38.53 -26.22 16.47
CA ALA A 419 -38.99 -25.34 15.39
C ALA A 419 -38.85 -23.85 15.73
N ASN A 420 -38.24 -23.08 14.82
CA ASN A 420 -37.99 -21.64 14.94
C ASN A 420 -36.99 -21.22 16.03
N GLN A 421 -36.39 -22.15 16.78
CA GLN A 421 -35.21 -21.83 17.59
C GLN A 421 -33.96 -21.80 16.71
N THR A 422 -32.92 -21.08 17.15
CA THR A 422 -31.67 -20.96 16.40
C THR A 422 -30.47 -21.38 17.22
N ALA A 423 -29.50 -21.96 16.55
CA ALA A 423 -28.15 -22.18 17.05
C ALA A 423 -27.15 -21.62 16.02
N THR A 424 -25.94 -21.30 16.45
CA THR A 424 -24.86 -20.89 15.55
C THR A 424 -23.68 -21.85 15.62
N SER A 425 -22.97 -21.98 14.50
CA SER A 425 -21.66 -22.64 14.42
C SER A 425 -20.75 -21.80 13.54
N SER A 426 -19.45 -21.76 13.83
CA SER A 426 -18.51 -20.87 13.14
C SER A 426 -17.12 -21.47 12.96
N ILE A 427 -16.37 -20.89 12.03
CA ILE A 427 -14.94 -21.09 11.80
C ILE A 427 -14.26 -19.72 11.61
N THR A 428 -12.96 -19.63 11.89
CA THR A 428 -12.16 -18.46 11.49
C THR A 428 -11.42 -18.76 10.19
N TYR A 429 -11.14 -17.74 9.39
CA TYR A 429 -10.35 -17.85 8.18
C TYR A 429 -9.36 -16.69 8.07
N THR A 430 -8.30 -16.91 7.28
CA THR A 430 -7.27 -15.91 6.99
C THR A 430 -7.28 -15.59 5.52
N VAL A 431 -7.52 -14.32 5.21
CA VAL A 431 -7.42 -13.73 3.88
C VAL A 431 -5.96 -13.34 3.63
N SER A 432 -5.47 -13.57 2.42
CA SER A 432 -4.15 -13.14 1.97
C SER A 432 -4.25 -12.51 0.58
N ASP A 433 -3.47 -11.45 0.38
CA ASP A 433 -3.21 -10.79 -0.90
C ASP A 433 -2.28 -11.59 -1.84
N GLY A 434 -1.58 -12.61 -1.31
CA GLY A 434 -0.57 -13.38 -2.04
C GLY A 434 0.83 -12.75 -2.02
N GLU A 435 0.99 -11.58 -1.42
CA GLU A 435 2.19 -10.74 -1.40
C GLU A 435 2.77 -10.56 0.01
N GLY A 436 2.15 -11.18 1.01
CA GLY A 436 2.66 -11.28 2.38
C GLY A 436 1.78 -10.62 3.44
N GLY A 437 0.81 -9.80 3.03
CA GLY A 437 -0.22 -9.26 3.88
C GLY A 437 -1.32 -10.30 4.14
N THR A 438 -1.81 -10.30 5.37
CA THR A 438 -2.87 -11.21 5.81
C THR A 438 -3.80 -10.54 6.81
N SER A 439 -5.06 -10.95 6.81
CA SER A 439 -6.07 -10.52 7.78
C SER A 439 -7.02 -11.66 8.12
N THR A 440 -7.69 -11.60 9.27
CA THR A 440 -8.53 -12.71 9.76
C THR A 440 -9.95 -12.26 10.03
N ALA A 441 -10.91 -13.11 9.67
CA ALA A 441 -12.33 -12.91 9.91
C ALA A 441 -13.02 -14.23 10.30
N THR A 442 -14.30 -14.15 10.64
CA THR A 442 -15.12 -15.27 11.11
C THR A 442 -16.28 -15.50 10.15
N LEU A 443 -16.47 -16.76 9.74
CA LEU A 443 -17.69 -17.20 9.07
C LEU A 443 -18.61 -17.85 10.11
N THR A 444 -19.79 -17.27 10.32
CA THR A 444 -20.83 -17.77 11.24
C THR A 444 -22.04 -18.25 10.45
N VAL A 445 -22.49 -19.48 10.70
CA VAL A 445 -23.75 -19.99 10.13
C VAL A 445 -24.79 -20.11 11.23
N THR A 446 -25.95 -19.49 10.99
CA THR A 446 -27.15 -19.65 11.82
C THR A 446 -27.98 -20.82 11.31
N ILE A 447 -28.26 -21.77 12.20
CA ILE A 447 -29.08 -22.95 11.95
C ILE A 447 -30.42 -22.74 12.61
N THR A 448 -31.51 -22.79 11.83
CA THR A 448 -32.88 -22.73 12.34
C THR A 448 -33.45 -24.12 12.50
N GLY A 449 -34.02 -24.41 13.66
CA GLY A 449 -34.68 -25.67 13.95
C GLY A 449 -35.95 -25.85 13.14
N THR A 450 -36.26 -27.09 12.79
CA THR A 450 -37.50 -27.50 12.13
C THR A 450 -38.23 -28.49 13.01
N ASN A 451 -39.56 -28.51 12.94
CA ASN A 451 -40.31 -29.51 13.69
C ASN A 451 -40.08 -30.90 13.08
N ASP A 452 -39.59 -31.83 13.88
CA ASP A 452 -39.52 -33.24 13.54
C ASP A 452 -40.83 -33.95 13.94
N THR A 453 -41.18 -35.06 13.27
CA THR A 453 -42.41 -35.80 13.63
C THR A 453 -42.10 -36.75 14.78
N PRO A 454 -43.00 -36.88 15.77
CA PRO A 454 -42.84 -37.87 16.84
C PRO A 454 -42.66 -39.27 16.27
N ILE A 455 -41.86 -40.09 16.94
CA ILE A 455 -41.63 -41.47 16.55
C ILE A 455 -42.10 -42.43 17.64
N LEU A 456 -42.28 -43.70 17.26
CA LEU A 456 -42.39 -44.78 18.23
C LEU A 456 -41.03 -45.02 18.88
N THR A 457 -40.98 -44.97 20.21
CA THR A 457 -39.77 -45.21 20.99
C THR A 457 -39.25 -46.63 20.69
N PRO A 458 -38.05 -46.77 20.09
CA PRO A 458 -37.55 -48.08 19.71
C PRO A 458 -37.43 -49.04 20.91
N GLY A 459 -38.00 -50.24 20.77
CA GLY A 459 -37.95 -51.28 21.80
C GLY A 459 -39.00 -51.13 22.92
N VAL A 460 -39.87 -50.12 22.87
CA VAL A 460 -41.02 -50.01 23.77
C VAL A 460 -42.27 -50.46 23.01
N THR A 461 -42.96 -51.48 23.51
CA THR A 461 -44.18 -52.02 22.91
C THR A 461 -45.30 -52.11 23.94
N LEU A 462 -46.52 -51.75 23.54
CA LEU A 462 -47.72 -52.11 24.28
C LEU A 462 -48.22 -53.48 23.81
N GLY A 463 -48.46 -54.39 24.74
CA GLY A 463 -49.18 -55.62 24.44
C GLY A 463 -50.69 -55.40 24.46
N ASP A 464 -51.43 -56.35 23.90
CA ASP A 464 -52.89 -56.41 24.04
C ASP A 464 -53.29 -56.44 25.52
N GLN A 465 -54.40 -55.78 25.85
CA GLN A 465 -54.95 -55.69 27.21
C GLN A 465 -56.17 -56.59 27.35
N ALA A 466 -56.47 -57.05 28.57
CA ALA A 466 -57.65 -57.87 28.82
C ALA A 466 -58.21 -57.62 30.23
N ASN A 467 -59.52 -57.46 30.33
CA ASN A 467 -60.25 -57.20 31.58
C ASN A 467 -61.68 -57.74 31.48
N ASP A 468 -62.34 -57.87 32.63
CA ASP A 468 -63.78 -58.12 32.66
C ASP A 468 -64.52 -56.77 32.57
N ASP A 469 -65.74 -56.71 32.02
CA ASP A 469 -66.58 -55.50 32.12
C ASP A 469 -66.98 -55.21 33.57
N GLY A 470 -67.45 -53.98 33.84
CA GLY A 470 -67.61 -53.46 35.20
C GLY A 470 -66.32 -53.30 36.01
N GLN A 471 -65.18 -53.82 35.52
CA GLN A 471 -63.89 -53.78 36.22
C GLN A 471 -63.22 -52.39 36.10
N ALA A 472 -62.76 -51.86 37.25
CA ALA A 472 -61.82 -50.75 37.26
C ALA A 472 -60.44 -51.23 36.80
N ILE A 473 -59.93 -50.66 35.70
CA ILE A 473 -58.63 -51.09 35.15
C ILE A 473 -57.47 -50.56 35.98
N THR A 474 -56.34 -51.25 35.94
CA THR A 474 -55.07 -50.64 36.35
C THR A 474 -54.67 -49.61 35.28
N PRO A 475 -54.38 -48.34 35.62
CA PRO A 475 -54.07 -47.33 34.62
C PRO A 475 -52.91 -47.73 33.69
N VAL A 476 -53.11 -47.57 32.39
CA VAL A 476 -52.13 -47.93 31.35
C VAL A 476 -51.47 -46.65 30.82
N ASP A 477 -50.17 -46.51 31.07
CA ASP A 477 -49.36 -45.39 30.60
C ASP A 477 -48.80 -45.69 29.20
N VAL A 478 -49.32 -44.99 28.19
CA VAL A 478 -48.89 -45.11 26.78
C VAL A 478 -47.81 -44.09 26.41
N SER A 479 -47.53 -43.10 27.26
CA SER A 479 -46.63 -41.99 26.91
C SER A 479 -45.23 -42.44 26.51
N LYS A 480 -44.71 -43.51 27.14
CA LYS A 480 -43.36 -44.02 26.90
C LYS A 480 -43.16 -44.68 25.52
N GLN A 481 -44.24 -44.98 24.81
CA GLN A 481 -44.19 -45.56 23.46
C GLN A 481 -43.85 -44.51 22.40
N PHE A 482 -43.90 -43.23 22.76
CA PHE A 482 -43.70 -42.13 21.86
C PHE A 482 -42.53 -41.27 22.36
N SER A 483 -41.75 -40.75 21.42
CA SER A 483 -40.69 -39.80 21.72
C SER A 483 -40.58 -38.82 20.57
N ASP A 484 -40.29 -37.57 20.91
CA ASP A 484 -39.84 -36.57 19.94
C ASP A 484 -38.34 -36.29 20.15
N VAL A 485 -37.64 -35.98 19.07
CA VAL A 485 -36.23 -35.61 19.10
C VAL A 485 -36.05 -34.14 19.48
N ASP A 486 -37.07 -33.30 19.24
CA ASP A 486 -37.02 -31.87 19.53
C ASP A 486 -37.02 -31.60 21.03
N THR A 487 -36.04 -30.81 21.47
CA THR A 487 -35.77 -30.62 22.89
C THR A 487 -36.86 -29.76 23.55
N GLY A 488 -37.61 -30.37 24.46
CA GLY A 488 -38.65 -29.67 25.22
C GLY A 488 -40.04 -29.82 24.63
N ASP A 489 -40.18 -30.57 23.53
CA ASP A 489 -41.48 -30.88 22.95
C ASP A 489 -42.35 -31.66 23.91
N THR A 490 -43.62 -31.24 24.00
CA THR A 490 -44.65 -31.91 24.80
C THR A 490 -45.63 -32.60 23.85
N LEU A 491 -45.79 -33.92 24.02
CA LEU A 491 -46.74 -34.70 23.22
C LEU A 491 -48.13 -34.66 23.85
N THR A 492 -49.14 -34.48 23.00
CA THR A 492 -50.55 -34.65 23.35
C THR A 492 -51.03 -36.00 22.85
N TYR A 493 -51.79 -36.72 23.69
CA TYR A 493 -52.25 -38.07 23.39
C TYR A 493 -53.75 -38.11 23.11
N SER A 494 -54.14 -38.95 22.17
CA SER A 494 -55.54 -39.26 21.90
C SER A 494 -55.72 -40.74 21.62
N ALA A 495 -56.93 -41.23 21.85
CA ALA A 495 -57.28 -42.63 21.65
C ALA A 495 -58.59 -42.72 20.90
N THR A 496 -58.68 -43.63 19.95
CA THR A 496 -59.92 -44.01 19.28
C THR A 496 -60.17 -45.50 19.48
N GLY A 497 -61.45 -45.89 19.56
CA GLY A 497 -61.83 -47.29 19.77
C GLY A 497 -61.70 -47.79 21.21
N LEU A 498 -61.50 -46.91 22.20
CA LEU A 498 -61.52 -47.31 23.61
C LEU A 498 -62.87 -47.96 23.98
N PRO A 499 -62.86 -49.05 24.77
CA PRO A 499 -64.06 -49.58 25.38
C PRO A 499 -64.84 -48.50 26.15
N PRO A 500 -66.19 -48.53 26.13
CA PRO A 500 -67.00 -47.64 26.96
C PRO A 500 -66.58 -47.70 28.43
N GLY A 501 -66.54 -46.53 29.09
CA GLY A 501 -66.08 -46.40 30.48
C GLY A 501 -64.58 -46.09 30.64
N LEU A 502 -63.77 -46.26 29.59
CA LEU A 502 -62.36 -45.84 29.57
C LEU A 502 -62.18 -44.49 28.89
N ASN A 503 -61.18 -43.73 29.36
CA ASN A 503 -60.73 -42.48 28.75
C ASN A 503 -59.20 -42.36 28.81
N ILE A 504 -58.62 -41.63 27.86
CA ILE A 504 -57.20 -41.23 27.89
C ILE A 504 -57.06 -39.79 28.39
N ASP A 505 -56.14 -39.56 29.30
CA ASP A 505 -55.71 -38.19 29.64
C ASP A 505 -54.78 -37.67 28.53
N PRO A 506 -55.16 -36.59 27.82
CA PRO A 506 -54.39 -36.10 26.68
C PRO A 506 -53.03 -35.53 27.05
N THR A 507 -52.76 -35.24 28.32
CA THR A 507 -51.49 -34.66 28.77
C THR A 507 -50.53 -35.73 29.30
N THR A 508 -51.06 -36.74 29.99
CA THR A 508 -50.23 -37.78 30.61
C THR A 508 -50.14 -39.06 29.77
N GLY A 509 -51.03 -39.24 28.79
CA GLY A 509 -51.11 -40.49 28.04
C GLY A 509 -51.55 -41.67 28.90
N ILE A 510 -52.26 -41.42 30.01
CA ILE A 510 -52.76 -42.49 30.87
C ILE A 510 -54.18 -42.86 30.46
N ILE A 511 -54.39 -44.12 30.09
CA ILE A 511 -55.72 -44.71 29.93
C ILE A 511 -56.20 -45.18 31.30
N SER A 512 -57.39 -44.74 31.71
CA SER A 512 -57.98 -45.09 33.01
C SER A 512 -59.50 -45.09 32.94
N GLY A 513 -60.13 -45.70 33.93
CA GLY A 513 -61.59 -45.77 34.07
C GLY A 513 -62.07 -47.09 34.64
N THR A 514 -63.38 -47.23 34.68
CA THR A 514 -64.07 -48.48 34.95
C THR A 514 -64.78 -48.85 33.67
N LEU A 515 -64.56 -50.07 33.17
CA LEU A 515 -65.28 -50.56 32.00
C LEU A 515 -66.78 -50.49 32.27
N ASP A 516 -67.55 -50.00 31.31
CA ASP A 516 -69.01 -50.05 31.38
C ASP A 516 -69.44 -51.51 31.54
N ASN A 517 -70.47 -51.78 32.33
CA ASN A 517 -70.95 -53.14 32.62
C ASN A 517 -71.30 -53.91 31.33
N SER A 518 -71.75 -53.20 30.28
CA SER A 518 -72.08 -53.83 28.99
C SER A 518 -70.92 -53.89 27.99
N ALA A 519 -69.69 -53.59 28.42
CA ALA A 519 -68.57 -53.40 27.51
C ALA A 519 -68.18 -54.69 26.76
N SER A 520 -68.44 -55.89 27.29
CA SER A 520 -68.21 -57.16 26.57
C SER A 520 -69.13 -57.35 25.36
N GLN A 521 -70.28 -56.67 25.30
CA GLN A 521 -71.21 -56.74 24.16
C GLN A 521 -70.77 -55.87 22.97
N GLY A 522 -69.87 -54.92 23.22
CA GLY A 522 -69.35 -54.02 22.18
C GLY A 522 -68.14 -54.60 21.44
N GLY A 523 -67.52 -53.76 20.60
CA GLY A 523 -66.40 -54.18 19.77
C GLY A 523 -66.75 -55.36 18.84
N ALA A 524 -65.74 -56.13 18.45
CA ALA A 524 -65.90 -57.40 17.74
C ALA A 524 -65.95 -58.55 18.76
N GLN A 525 -67.14 -58.79 19.34
CA GLN A 525 -67.36 -59.79 20.41
C GLN A 525 -66.49 -59.53 21.65
N GLY A 526 -66.57 -58.33 22.21
CA GLY A 526 -65.78 -57.92 23.38
C GLY A 526 -64.37 -57.44 23.06
N VAL A 527 -63.89 -57.63 21.83
CA VAL A 527 -62.55 -57.18 21.42
C VAL A 527 -62.61 -55.81 20.74
N TYR A 528 -61.95 -54.82 21.34
CA TYR A 528 -61.83 -53.46 20.84
C TYR A 528 -60.48 -53.24 20.15
N ALA A 529 -60.51 -52.73 18.92
CA ALA A 529 -59.30 -52.27 18.23
C ALA A 529 -59.05 -50.80 18.60
N ILE A 530 -57.91 -50.53 19.23
CA ILE A 530 -57.57 -49.21 19.76
C ILE A 530 -56.40 -48.65 18.97
N THR A 531 -56.55 -47.41 18.53
CA THR A 531 -55.45 -46.61 17.98
C THR A 531 -55.14 -45.47 18.92
N ILE A 532 -53.91 -45.43 19.42
CA ILE A 532 -53.35 -44.32 20.17
C ILE A 532 -52.56 -43.44 19.23
N THR A 533 -52.76 -42.13 19.31
CA THR A 533 -52.01 -41.14 18.53
C THR A 533 -51.33 -40.17 19.48
N ALA A 534 -50.02 -40.00 19.32
CA ALA A 534 -49.27 -38.92 19.93
C ALA A 534 -49.04 -37.83 18.88
N THR A 535 -49.31 -36.58 19.26
CA THR A 535 -49.19 -35.40 18.40
C THR A 535 -48.31 -34.37 19.08
N ASP A 536 -47.35 -33.80 18.35
CA ASP A 536 -46.52 -32.69 18.82
C ASP A 536 -47.29 -31.35 18.83
N GLU A 537 -46.62 -30.27 19.25
CA GLU A 537 -47.22 -28.93 19.31
C GLU A 537 -47.48 -28.31 17.93
N SER A 538 -46.78 -28.78 16.89
CA SER A 538 -46.95 -28.34 15.50
C SER A 538 -48.05 -29.11 14.74
N GLY A 539 -48.57 -30.19 15.34
CA GLY A 539 -49.62 -31.03 14.80
C GLY A 539 -49.13 -32.26 14.02
N ALA A 540 -47.82 -32.55 13.96
CA ALA A 540 -47.35 -33.81 13.40
C ALA A 540 -47.60 -34.95 14.39
N SER A 541 -47.86 -36.16 13.89
CA SER A 541 -48.33 -37.26 14.73
C SER A 541 -47.88 -38.63 14.26
N VAL A 542 -47.83 -39.56 15.23
CA VAL A 542 -47.57 -40.98 15.02
C VAL A 542 -48.57 -41.79 15.83
N SER A 543 -48.93 -42.96 15.32
CA SER A 543 -49.93 -43.82 15.96
C SER A 543 -49.42 -45.24 16.21
N GLN A 544 -49.99 -45.88 17.22
CA GLN A 544 -49.81 -47.30 17.52
C GLN A 544 -51.16 -47.95 17.78
N ASP A 545 -51.34 -49.15 17.23
CA ASP A 545 -52.53 -49.97 17.41
C ASP A 545 -52.28 -51.11 18.41
N PHE A 546 -53.29 -51.43 19.21
CA PHE A 546 -53.35 -52.63 20.04
C PHE A 546 -54.82 -53.05 20.24
N SER A 547 -55.06 -54.23 20.83
CA SER A 547 -56.41 -54.69 21.15
C SER A 547 -56.69 -54.73 22.65
N TRP A 548 -57.96 -54.54 23.02
CA TRP A 548 -58.46 -54.70 24.38
C TRP A 548 -59.59 -55.72 24.38
N ASP A 549 -59.35 -56.87 25.01
CA ASP A 549 -60.27 -57.99 25.15
C ASP A 549 -61.10 -57.82 26.43
N VAL A 550 -62.38 -57.46 26.29
CA VAL A 550 -63.32 -57.29 27.40
C VAL A 550 -64.22 -58.52 27.50
N LYS A 551 -64.24 -59.16 28.67
CA LYS A 551 -64.98 -60.40 28.93
C LYS A 551 -66.13 -60.14 29.88
N ASN A 552 -67.24 -60.85 29.66
CA ASN A 552 -68.33 -60.92 30.61
C ASN A 552 -68.00 -61.94 31.73
N PRO A 553 -67.87 -61.54 33.00
CA PRO A 553 -67.71 -62.45 34.11
C PRO A 553 -69.07 -63.04 34.54
N ALA A 554 -69.16 -64.37 34.66
CA ALA A 554 -70.43 -65.01 35.00
C ALA A 554 -70.96 -64.62 36.40
N PRO A 555 -72.29 -64.55 36.59
CA PRO A 555 -72.90 -64.29 37.89
C PRO A 555 -72.59 -65.40 38.89
N THR A 556 -72.68 -65.11 40.18
CA THR A 556 -72.61 -66.10 41.26
C THR A 556 -74.00 -66.34 41.83
N ALA A 557 -74.55 -67.52 41.55
CA ALA A 557 -75.82 -67.98 42.10
C ALA A 557 -75.62 -68.70 43.45
N VAL A 558 -76.49 -68.46 44.42
CA VAL A 558 -76.43 -69.00 45.79
C VAL A 558 -77.68 -69.85 46.04
N ASP A 559 -77.51 -71.05 46.61
CA ASP A 559 -78.65 -71.91 46.94
C ASP A 559 -79.64 -71.22 47.91
N ASP A 560 -80.94 -71.41 47.64
CA ASP A 560 -82.03 -70.81 48.40
C ASP A 560 -82.84 -71.83 49.19
N ASP A 561 -83.31 -71.40 50.35
CA ASP A 561 -84.18 -72.18 51.20
C ASP A 561 -85.53 -71.47 51.44
N GLY A 562 -86.60 -72.24 51.30
CA GLY A 562 -87.95 -71.85 51.71
C GLY A 562 -88.51 -72.81 52.76
N ALA A 563 -89.51 -72.38 53.53
CA ALA A 563 -90.19 -73.23 54.49
C ALA A 563 -91.71 -73.05 54.46
N THR A 564 -92.44 -74.16 54.55
CA THR A 564 -93.90 -74.16 54.68
C THR A 564 -94.38 -75.36 55.48
N ASN A 565 -95.68 -75.41 55.77
CA ASN A 565 -96.34 -76.56 56.38
C ASN A 565 -97.03 -77.42 55.32
N GLN A 566 -97.29 -78.69 55.62
CA GLN A 566 -98.11 -79.55 54.76
C GLN A 566 -99.46 -78.87 54.45
N GLY A 567 -99.88 -78.89 53.18
CA GLY A 567 -101.12 -78.26 52.72
C GLY A 567 -101.12 -76.72 52.62
N ALA A 568 -100.06 -76.03 53.08
CA ALA A 568 -99.93 -74.57 52.96
C ALA A 568 -99.05 -74.19 51.76
N SER A 569 -99.58 -73.39 50.84
CA SER A 569 -98.77 -72.84 49.75
C SER A 569 -97.87 -71.72 50.24
N LEU A 570 -96.62 -71.74 49.80
CA LEU A 570 -95.63 -70.69 50.01
C LEU A 570 -95.63 -69.76 48.79
N ASN A 571 -95.65 -68.45 49.02
CA ASN A 571 -95.46 -67.45 47.97
C ASN A 571 -94.42 -66.45 48.47
N VAL A 572 -93.36 -66.26 47.69
CA VAL A 572 -92.27 -65.35 47.96
C VAL A 572 -92.19 -64.35 46.82
N ASN A 573 -92.16 -63.06 47.16
CA ASN A 573 -92.06 -61.99 46.17
C ASN A 573 -90.63 -61.92 45.61
N ALA A 574 -90.39 -61.08 44.60
CA ALA A 574 -89.07 -60.96 43.97
C ALA A 574 -87.98 -60.39 44.88
N GLN A 575 -88.33 -59.50 45.83
CA GLN A 575 -87.37 -58.86 46.74
C GLN A 575 -86.77 -59.85 47.74
N ASP A 576 -87.55 -60.86 48.13
CA ASP A 576 -87.14 -61.95 49.02
C ASP A 576 -86.91 -63.27 48.25
N GLY A 577 -86.91 -63.19 46.91
CA GLY A 577 -86.88 -64.35 46.01
C GLY A 577 -85.48 -64.90 45.78
N VAL A 578 -85.35 -65.82 44.82
CA VAL A 578 -84.10 -66.58 44.61
C VAL A 578 -82.92 -65.76 44.09
N LEU A 579 -83.17 -64.54 43.62
CA LEU A 579 -82.12 -63.64 43.13
C LEU A 579 -81.63 -62.67 44.21
N ALA A 580 -82.22 -62.69 45.41
CA ALA A 580 -81.96 -61.67 46.43
C ALA A 580 -80.58 -61.77 47.09
N ASN A 581 -79.99 -62.97 47.08
CA ASN A 581 -78.65 -63.31 47.60
C ASN A 581 -77.63 -63.60 46.47
N ASP A 582 -78.07 -63.62 45.22
CA ASP A 582 -77.22 -63.78 44.05
C ASP A 582 -76.47 -62.47 43.78
N THR A 583 -75.25 -62.59 43.28
CA THR A 583 -74.40 -61.43 42.98
C THR A 583 -73.78 -61.56 41.62
N ASP A 584 -73.67 -60.44 40.93
CA ASP A 584 -73.02 -60.34 39.65
C ASP A 584 -71.71 -59.52 39.78
N PRO A 585 -70.55 -60.01 39.29
CA PRO A 585 -69.27 -59.33 39.47
C PRO A 585 -69.20 -57.92 38.87
N ASP A 586 -69.91 -57.69 37.77
CA ASP A 586 -70.00 -56.42 37.05
C ASP A 586 -71.34 -55.70 37.30
N SER A 587 -72.20 -56.29 38.14
CA SER A 587 -73.48 -55.72 38.59
C SER A 587 -74.55 -55.65 37.49
N ASP A 588 -74.48 -56.58 36.54
CA ASP A 588 -75.53 -56.80 35.57
C ASP A 588 -76.85 -57.24 36.24
N THR A 589 -77.95 -56.96 35.54
CA THR A 589 -79.28 -57.27 36.07
C THR A 589 -79.56 -58.76 35.95
N LEU A 590 -79.53 -59.44 37.10
CA LEU A 590 -79.79 -60.87 37.17
C LEU A 590 -81.24 -61.24 36.87
N THR A 591 -81.41 -62.35 36.14
CA THR A 591 -82.71 -62.97 35.88
C THR A 591 -82.62 -64.48 35.99
N VAL A 592 -83.73 -65.14 36.33
CA VAL A 592 -83.84 -66.59 36.19
C VAL A 592 -84.09 -66.92 34.71
N SER A 593 -83.09 -67.55 34.08
CA SER A 593 -83.13 -67.91 32.66
C SER A 593 -83.64 -69.32 32.41
N GLN A 594 -83.48 -70.23 33.37
CA GLN A 594 -83.93 -71.63 33.27
C GLN A 594 -84.38 -72.19 34.61
N VAL A 595 -85.32 -73.12 34.58
CA VAL A 595 -85.69 -73.96 35.73
C VAL A 595 -85.56 -75.43 35.33
N ASN A 596 -84.84 -76.22 36.12
CA ASN A 596 -84.44 -77.59 35.83
C ASN A 596 -83.78 -77.76 34.44
N GLY A 597 -82.94 -76.80 34.06
CA GLY A 597 -82.22 -76.79 32.78
C GLY A 597 -83.10 -76.50 31.56
N GLN A 598 -84.29 -75.93 31.75
CA GLN A 598 -85.21 -75.58 30.65
C GLN A 598 -85.71 -74.14 30.79
N ALA A 599 -85.52 -73.33 29.74
CA ALA A 599 -86.03 -71.96 29.69
C ALA A 599 -87.56 -71.89 29.68
N ALA A 600 -88.23 -72.85 29.02
CA ALA A 600 -89.70 -72.92 28.97
C ALA A 600 -90.36 -73.20 30.33
N SER A 601 -89.57 -73.59 31.34
CA SER A 601 -90.04 -73.85 32.69
C SER A 601 -90.07 -72.59 33.58
N VAL A 602 -89.47 -71.48 33.14
CA VAL A 602 -89.54 -70.20 33.87
C VAL A 602 -90.98 -69.66 33.81
N GLY A 603 -91.54 -69.35 34.98
CA GLY A 603 -92.93 -68.93 35.16
C GLY A 603 -93.98 -70.03 34.99
N ALA A 604 -93.55 -71.27 34.73
CA ALA A 604 -94.43 -72.44 34.60
C ALA A 604 -94.42 -73.30 35.87
N ALA A 605 -95.47 -74.12 36.02
CA ALA A 605 -95.58 -75.09 37.10
C ALA A 605 -94.67 -76.30 36.84
N VAL A 606 -93.69 -76.51 37.71
CA VAL A 606 -92.69 -77.58 37.65
C VAL A 606 -92.81 -78.50 38.85
N ALA A 607 -92.73 -79.82 38.64
CA ALA A 607 -92.74 -80.78 39.75
C ALA A 607 -91.43 -80.70 40.54
N GLY A 608 -91.55 -80.64 41.88
CA GLY A 608 -90.39 -80.71 42.77
C GLY A 608 -89.82 -82.13 42.86
N SER A 609 -88.53 -82.23 43.21
CA SER A 609 -87.77 -83.50 43.29
C SER A 609 -88.45 -84.60 44.13
N ASN A 610 -89.16 -84.22 45.20
CA ASN A 610 -89.89 -85.15 46.09
C ASN A 610 -91.41 -84.86 46.12
N GLY A 611 -91.94 -84.18 45.10
CA GLY A 611 -93.36 -83.84 44.99
C GLY A 611 -93.69 -82.37 45.30
N GLY A 612 -94.96 -82.02 45.16
CA GLY A 612 -95.40 -80.61 45.12
C GLY A 612 -95.04 -79.93 43.78
N THR A 613 -95.50 -78.70 43.62
CA THR A 613 -95.36 -77.93 42.39
C THR A 613 -94.76 -76.57 42.70
N PHE A 614 -93.62 -76.28 42.06
CA PHE A 614 -92.95 -74.99 42.08
C PHE A 614 -93.37 -74.15 40.87
N THR A 615 -93.46 -72.83 41.06
CA THR A 615 -93.46 -71.87 39.95
C THR A 615 -92.41 -70.82 40.30
N LEU A 616 -91.35 -70.70 39.51
CA LEU A 616 -90.28 -69.71 39.69
C LEU A 616 -90.23 -68.79 38.46
N ASN A 617 -90.42 -67.49 38.68
CA ASN A 617 -90.49 -66.48 37.64
C ASN A 617 -89.11 -65.89 37.31
N ALA A 618 -89.00 -65.23 36.16
CA ALA A 618 -87.76 -64.61 35.68
C ALA A 618 -87.21 -63.53 36.63
N ASP A 619 -88.08 -62.85 37.39
CA ASP A 619 -87.72 -61.83 38.37
C ASP A 619 -87.26 -62.40 39.72
N GLY A 620 -87.14 -63.73 39.84
CA GLY A 620 -86.72 -64.41 41.06
C GLY A 620 -87.86 -64.71 42.05
N SER A 621 -89.08 -64.19 41.83
CA SER A 621 -90.23 -64.53 42.67
C SER A 621 -90.66 -65.98 42.47
N TYR A 622 -91.05 -66.67 43.55
CA TYR A 622 -91.46 -68.07 43.46
C TYR A 622 -92.66 -68.43 44.33
N SER A 623 -93.33 -69.51 43.96
CA SER A 623 -94.35 -70.16 44.78
C SER A 623 -94.12 -71.66 44.83
N PHE A 624 -94.52 -72.26 45.96
CA PHE A 624 -94.50 -73.71 46.13
C PHE A 624 -95.84 -74.17 46.70
N ASN A 625 -96.49 -75.09 45.97
CA ASN A 625 -97.71 -75.75 46.41
C ASN A 625 -97.41 -77.23 46.76
N PRO A 626 -97.49 -77.64 48.03
CA PRO A 626 -97.23 -79.03 48.44
C PRO A 626 -98.24 -80.03 47.85
N GLY A 627 -99.43 -79.58 47.43
CA GLY A 627 -100.52 -80.43 46.99
C GLY A 627 -100.90 -81.46 48.05
N SER A 628 -101.30 -82.67 47.63
CA SER A 628 -101.59 -83.78 48.55
C SER A 628 -100.38 -84.66 48.86
N THR A 629 -99.21 -84.39 48.27
CA THR A 629 -98.05 -85.29 48.31
C THR A 629 -97.48 -85.47 49.71
N PHE A 630 -97.58 -84.42 50.54
CA PHE A 630 -97.01 -84.39 51.89
C PHE A 630 -98.06 -84.55 53.00
N ASN A 631 -99.30 -84.91 52.67
CA ASN A 631 -100.39 -85.00 53.66
C ASN A 631 -100.18 -86.09 54.73
N ASN A 632 -99.35 -87.09 54.44
CA ASN A 632 -99.03 -88.18 55.38
C ASN A 632 -97.74 -87.90 56.19
N LEU A 633 -97.17 -86.69 56.12
CA LEU A 633 -95.95 -86.33 56.84
C LEU A 633 -96.28 -86.18 58.34
N PRO A 634 -95.68 -86.97 59.25
CA PRO A 634 -96.03 -86.89 60.67
C PRO A 634 -95.71 -85.52 61.27
N ALA A 635 -96.49 -85.11 62.28
CA ALA A 635 -96.29 -83.83 62.95
C ALA A 635 -94.84 -83.64 63.43
N ASN A 636 -94.25 -82.48 63.11
CA ASN A 636 -92.85 -82.11 63.38
C ASN A 636 -91.77 -82.91 62.63
N GLN A 637 -92.13 -83.78 61.70
CA GLN A 637 -91.16 -84.29 60.72
C GLN A 637 -91.09 -83.35 59.52
N THR A 638 -89.90 -83.26 58.92
CA THR A 638 -89.66 -82.45 57.73
C THR A 638 -89.39 -83.34 56.52
N ALA A 639 -89.87 -82.90 55.36
CA ALA A 639 -89.46 -83.40 54.06
C ALA A 639 -89.00 -82.21 53.22
N THR A 640 -88.08 -82.42 52.30
CA THR A 640 -87.64 -81.37 51.37
C THR A 640 -88.05 -81.73 49.95
N SER A 641 -88.43 -80.73 49.18
CA SER A 641 -88.58 -80.82 47.73
C SER A 641 -87.81 -79.67 47.11
N SER A 642 -87.20 -79.88 45.95
CA SER A 642 -86.31 -78.90 45.33
C SER A 642 -86.45 -78.82 43.83
N ILE A 643 -86.02 -77.69 43.27
CA ILE A 643 -85.77 -77.46 41.85
C ILE A 643 -84.40 -76.81 41.70
N THR A 644 -83.77 -77.01 40.54
CA THR A 644 -82.58 -76.23 40.15
C THR A 644 -83.01 -75.05 39.28
N TYR A 645 -82.29 -73.95 39.35
CA TYR A 645 -82.53 -72.79 38.49
C TYR A 645 -81.20 -72.20 38.03
N THR A 646 -81.21 -71.62 36.83
CA THR A 646 -80.04 -70.96 36.24
C THR A 646 -80.29 -69.47 36.23
N VAL A 647 -79.41 -68.75 36.92
CA VAL A 647 -79.31 -67.30 36.92
C VAL A 647 -78.49 -66.88 35.70
N SER A 648 -78.93 -65.84 35.02
CA SER A 648 -78.20 -65.20 33.93
C SER A 648 -78.15 -63.70 34.15
N ASP A 649 -77.02 -63.14 33.79
CA ASP A 649 -76.77 -61.69 33.68
C ASP A 649 -77.45 -61.04 32.47
N GLY A 650 -77.86 -61.84 31.47
CA GLY A 650 -78.42 -61.34 30.20
C GLY A 650 -77.37 -61.06 29.12
N GLU A 651 -76.09 -61.24 29.45
CA GLU A 651 -74.91 -60.91 28.66
C GLU A 651 -74.06 -62.14 28.30
N GLY A 652 -74.52 -63.34 28.70
CA GLY A 652 -73.96 -64.62 28.28
C GLY A 652 -73.36 -65.45 29.42
N GLY A 653 -73.13 -64.83 30.58
CA GLY A 653 -72.77 -65.50 31.81
C GLY A 653 -73.99 -66.13 32.48
N THR A 654 -73.76 -67.33 33.03
CA THR A 654 -74.79 -68.06 33.76
C THR A 654 -74.19 -68.80 34.95
N SER A 655 -74.96 -68.90 36.01
CA SER A 655 -74.66 -69.76 37.17
C SER A 655 -75.91 -70.49 37.62
N THR A 656 -75.74 -71.67 38.20
CA THR A 656 -76.86 -72.53 38.61
C THR A 656 -76.87 -72.71 40.12
N ALA A 657 -78.05 -72.64 40.72
CA ALA A 657 -78.30 -72.87 42.14
C ALA A 657 -79.57 -73.71 42.34
N THR A 658 -79.84 -74.08 43.58
CA THR A 658 -80.95 -74.94 43.99
C THR A 658 -81.88 -74.20 44.93
N LEU A 659 -83.18 -74.19 44.61
CA LEU A 659 -84.21 -73.76 45.55
C LEU A 659 -84.78 -75.00 46.26
N THR A 660 -84.59 -75.07 47.58
CA THR A 660 -85.08 -76.15 48.44
C THR A 660 -86.18 -75.65 49.36
N VAL A 661 -87.37 -76.25 49.29
CA VAL A 661 -88.45 -75.95 50.26
C VAL A 661 -88.55 -77.07 51.27
N THR A 662 -88.43 -76.72 52.55
CA THR A 662 -88.67 -77.61 53.68
C THR A 662 -90.14 -77.57 54.07
N ILE A 663 -90.81 -78.71 53.98
CA ILE A 663 -92.21 -78.91 54.36
C ILE A 663 -92.25 -79.55 55.74
N THR A 664 -92.90 -78.90 56.72
CA THR A 664 -93.10 -79.45 58.07
C THR A 664 -94.49 -80.07 58.19
N GLY A 665 -94.54 -81.31 58.68
CA GLY A 665 -95.81 -81.96 58.97
C GLY A 665 -96.53 -81.29 60.14
N THR A 666 -97.83 -81.05 59.99
CA THR A 666 -98.69 -80.50 61.04
C THR A 666 -99.64 -81.56 61.55
N ASN A 667 -99.99 -81.53 62.83
CA ASN A 667 -101.05 -82.39 63.36
C ASN A 667 -102.39 -81.89 62.83
N ASP A 668 -102.97 -82.61 61.87
CA ASP A 668 -104.20 -82.25 61.16
C ASP A 668 -105.47 -82.45 62.00
#